data_AF-A0A8J3R0U4-F1
#
_entry.id   AF-A0A8J3R0U4-F1
#
_cell.length_a   1.000
_cell.length_b   1.000
_cell.length_c   1.000
_cell.angle_alpha   90.00
_cell.angle_beta   90.00
_cell.angle_gamma   90.00
#
_symmetry.space_group_name_H-M   'P 1'
#
loop_
_entity.id
_entity.type
_entity.pdbx_description
1 polymer ?
#
loop_
_entity_poly.entity_id
_entity_poly.type
_entity_poly.pdbx_seq_one_letter_code
_entity_poly.pdbx_strand_id
1 'polypeptide(L)'
;MHVPRLRSAADDRATDDSATRQSPARRSPARRSPARQSPTRLSVTRQSPARRRPHGSRGRFLTATPAVIIAAVIVAAATTTVGAVGASAAPAAPAAVPAAPAAVPAVVPAAPAATTAAVSIDPLHTTGQLPADYLGLSFEAAILPTQVLDSSRGNLVNLMRTLSTSGHLRFGGNSMDARTWWQPGGRTVPSYATTVVSRPDLDRLDALSRAAGWKVELGVNLKYLDTVSVADEAGYARTTLGSQLLGVECGNEPDLYAGYSYSTYLPQWQSCANAVGTQTPLIGPNWSGVIPGQFLDDEGSRLSFAAAHYYPLSNCGGTTATVSDLLSTGTATNETLRFATDVSLSLARGRSFRMDETNSSACGGTPGVSNVYASSLWSIEYLLNGAQQGVTGMNLHGSLDVCGSNYAAICATSASNLSGNVFSAAPLYYGMLMVSRLGAGSFLPVGVSSGSVKAYAVRGADGNTRVLLLDKDAVGGAPVSVQVKGLTGSGPATAVTMTGASLTAGASGIHVQGAQVGADGTIAIPAGTSVPAASGAYTVSVPTGSAVVLTVPTAGVTQSPVPVTGQTIVGQASGKCLDLTGNGTVNTTPVQLWTCNHNWNQAWTASGGALVNPFSAKCLDVYGAGTANGTAVQLWDCNGTAAQQWKDNSDGTIVNTHSGKCLDAVDLGTANGTRLQIWSCGSGTNQRWKLA
;
A
#
# COMPACT_ATOMS: atom_id res chain seq x y z
N MET A 1 -16.85 -46.25 -51.43
CA MET A 1 -16.76 -45.82 -52.84
C MET A 1 -16.07 -44.47 -52.90
N HIS A 2 -14.95 -44.42 -53.63
CA HIS A 2 -14.27 -43.31 -54.34
C HIS A 2 -13.88 -41.97 -53.64
N VAL A 3 -12.55 -41.79 -53.62
CA VAL A 3 -11.66 -40.58 -53.49
C VAL A 3 -11.67 -39.83 -54.87
N PRO A 4 -10.98 -38.67 -55.18
CA PRO A 4 -9.82 -38.01 -54.53
C PRO A 4 -9.76 -36.45 -54.47
N ARG A 5 -9.08 -35.87 -53.45
CA ARG A 5 -7.72 -35.22 -53.39
C ARG A 5 -7.40 -34.09 -54.38
N LEU A 6 -6.79 -33.02 -53.84
CA LEU A 6 -5.52 -32.43 -54.34
C LEU A 6 -4.70 -31.78 -53.18
N ARG A 7 -3.37 -31.95 -53.25
CA ARG A 7 -2.25 -31.47 -52.40
C ARG A 7 -1.72 -30.13 -52.97
N SER A 8 -0.83 -29.31 -52.37
CA SER A 8 0.53 -29.54 -51.81
C SER A 8 1.01 -28.29 -51.00
N ALA A 9 1.69 -28.40 -49.84
CA ALA A 9 3.15 -28.52 -49.59
C ALA A 9 3.97 -27.25 -49.93
N ALA A 10 5.03 -26.80 -49.24
CA ALA A 10 5.71 -27.12 -47.97
C ALA A 10 6.79 -26.03 -47.70
N ASP A 11 7.25 -25.93 -46.44
CA ASP A 11 8.61 -25.66 -45.89
C ASP A 11 9.67 -24.91 -46.73
N ASP A 12 10.42 -23.96 -46.13
CA ASP A 12 11.64 -24.33 -45.37
C ASP A 12 12.37 -23.16 -44.67
N ARG A 13 13.14 -23.53 -43.64
CA ARG A 13 14.07 -22.72 -42.85
C ARG A 13 15.36 -22.37 -43.60
N ALA A 14 16.05 -21.32 -43.11
CA ALA A 14 17.41 -21.39 -42.53
C ALA A 14 18.42 -20.31 -43.01
N THR A 15 19.10 -19.76 -42.00
CA THR A 15 20.55 -19.44 -41.90
C THR A 15 21.18 -18.27 -42.67
N ASP A 16 21.54 -17.26 -41.87
CA ASP A 16 22.92 -16.89 -41.48
C ASP A 16 23.80 -15.97 -42.36
N ASP A 17 24.64 -15.24 -41.61
CA ASP A 17 25.92 -14.60 -41.95
C ASP A 17 26.00 -13.15 -42.48
N SER A 18 26.27 -12.26 -41.50
CA SER A 18 27.50 -11.48 -41.30
C SER A 18 28.03 -10.42 -42.31
N ALA A 19 28.44 -9.31 -41.67
CA ALA A 19 29.68 -8.54 -41.88
C ALA A 19 29.72 -7.33 -42.85
N THR A 20 29.81 -6.16 -42.19
CA THR A 20 30.80 -5.07 -42.39
C THR A 20 30.74 -4.12 -43.60
N ARG A 21 30.73 -2.82 -43.26
CA ARG A 21 31.73 -1.75 -43.56
C ARG A 21 31.22 -0.47 -44.25
N GLN A 22 31.66 0.63 -43.64
CA GLN A 22 32.11 1.92 -44.21
C GLN A 22 31.15 3.11 -44.35
N SER A 23 31.41 4.12 -43.49
CA SER A 23 31.20 5.56 -43.76
C SER A 23 32.15 6.09 -44.83
N PRO A 24 31.89 7.32 -45.34
CA PRO A 24 32.82 8.41 -44.99
C PRO A 24 32.21 9.83 -44.80
N ALA A 25 32.75 10.51 -43.77
CA ALA A 25 33.28 11.89 -43.69
C ALA A 25 32.61 13.13 -44.34
N ARG A 26 32.29 14.10 -43.43
CA ARG A 26 32.70 15.53 -43.34
C ARG A 26 32.61 16.48 -44.55
N ARG A 27 32.02 17.68 -44.30
CA ARG A 27 32.66 19.00 -44.51
C ARG A 27 31.87 20.17 -43.86
N SER A 28 32.58 21.01 -43.10
CA SER A 28 32.30 22.45 -42.87
C SER A 28 33.42 23.26 -43.53
N PRO A 29 33.25 24.57 -43.78
CA PRO A 29 33.99 25.54 -42.94
C PRO A 29 33.37 26.96 -42.75
N ALA A 30 33.65 27.52 -41.55
CA ALA A 30 34.25 28.83 -41.22
C ALA A 30 33.57 30.22 -41.44
N ARG A 31 33.42 30.91 -40.28
CA ARG A 31 33.88 32.25 -39.85
C ARG A 31 33.40 33.56 -40.53
N ARG A 32 32.93 34.51 -39.68
CA ARG A 32 33.53 35.86 -39.47
C ARG A 32 32.90 36.61 -38.27
N SER A 33 33.73 37.31 -37.49
CA SER A 33 33.47 38.45 -36.57
C SER A 33 34.29 39.66 -37.10
N PRO A 34 34.27 40.94 -36.62
CA PRO A 34 34.13 41.39 -35.20
C PRO A 34 33.55 42.82 -34.89
N ALA A 35 33.44 43.10 -33.57
CA ALA A 35 33.67 44.35 -32.80
C ALA A 35 32.84 45.65 -32.97
N ARG A 36 32.30 46.21 -31.86
CA ARG A 36 32.84 47.39 -31.10
C ARG A 36 31.89 47.97 -30.01
N GLN A 37 32.51 48.34 -28.88
CA GLN A 37 32.35 49.54 -28.01
C GLN A 37 31.11 49.81 -27.11
N SER A 38 31.42 49.94 -25.80
CA SER A 38 30.68 50.57 -24.67
C SER A 38 30.71 52.12 -24.74
N PRO A 39 30.40 52.92 -23.67
CA PRO A 39 29.49 52.82 -22.50
C PRO A 39 28.64 54.12 -22.27
N THR A 40 27.64 54.15 -21.37
CA THR A 40 27.37 55.38 -20.59
C THR A 40 26.64 55.14 -19.27
N ARG A 41 27.22 55.65 -18.17
CA ARG A 41 26.56 55.95 -16.89
C ARG A 41 25.77 57.25 -17.02
N LEU A 42 24.68 57.39 -16.27
CA LEU A 42 24.23 58.69 -15.77
C LEU A 42 23.42 58.49 -14.47
N SER A 43 23.97 59.05 -13.38
CA SER A 43 23.30 59.27 -12.10
C SER A 43 23.10 60.77 -11.97
N VAL A 44 21.87 61.26 -11.79
CA VAL A 44 21.61 62.56 -11.12
C VAL A 44 20.28 62.50 -10.36
N THR A 45 20.42 62.96 -9.13
CA THR A 45 19.51 63.29 -8.02
C THR A 45 18.34 64.24 -8.34
N ARG A 46 17.28 64.12 -7.51
CA ARG A 46 16.61 65.16 -6.67
C ARG A 46 15.09 65.37 -6.83
N GLN A 47 14.48 65.46 -5.64
CA GLN A 47 13.39 66.35 -5.17
C GLN A 47 11.93 65.85 -5.12
N SER A 48 11.46 65.71 -3.88
CA SER A 48 10.06 65.78 -3.42
C SER A 48 9.49 67.21 -3.49
N PRO A 49 8.16 67.36 -3.34
CA PRO A 49 7.60 67.95 -2.11
C PRO A 49 6.39 67.13 -1.55
N ALA A 50 6.29 66.89 -0.23
CA ALA A 50 5.43 67.59 0.75
C ALA A 50 3.93 67.69 0.33
N ARG A 51 2.88 67.43 1.13
CA ARG A 51 2.62 67.29 2.59
C ARG A 51 1.14 66.89 2.72
N ARG A 52 0.76 66.06 3.70
CA ARG A 52 -0.39 66.26 4.63
C ARG A 52 -0.52 65.09 5.63
N ARG A 53 -0.41 65.43 6.91
CA ARG A 53 -0.83 64.74 8.16
C ARG A 53 -1.76 65.76 8.88
N PRO A 54 -2.64 65.42 9.85
CA PRO A 54 -2.42 64.62 11.07
C PRO A 54 -3.60 63.65 11.40
N HIS A 55 -3.58 62.70 12.35
CA HIS A 55 -3.39 62.72 13.82
C HIS A 55 -2.95 61.31 14.28
N GLY A 56 -2.00 61.14 15.22
CA GLY A 56 -2.21 60.98 16.69
C GLY A 56 -2.34 59.48 17.03
N SER A 57 -1.64 58.82 17.97
CA SER A 57 -0.76 59.19 19.08
C SER A 57 0.08 57.97 19.51
N ARG A 58 1.11 58.22 20.32
CA ARG A 58 2.27 57.39 20.69
C ARG A 58 1.99 56.24 21.66
N GLY A 59 2.85 55.22 21.59
CA GLY A 59 3.28 54.37 22.71
C GLY A 59 4.55 53.60 22.35
N ARG A 60 5.69 53.98 22.93
CA ARG A 60 7.02 53.35 22.76
C ARG A 60 7.13 52.07 23.61
N PHE A 61 7.88 51.06 23.16
CA PHE A 61 8.85 50.35 24.00
C PHE A 61 10.03 49.82 23.17
N LEU A 62 11.21 49.89 23.78
CA LEU A 62 12.54 49.60 23.25
C LEU A 62 12.89 48.11 23.32
N THR A 63 13.86 47.78 22.47
CA THR A 63 14.61 46.54 22.22
C THR A 63 15.15 45.77 23.44
N ALA A 64 15.19 44.43 23.34
CA ALA A 64 16.25 43.59 23.91
C ALA A 64 16.32 42.19 23.24
N THR A 65 17.55 41.74 22.98
CA THR A 65 18.04 40.44 22.46
C THR A 65 17.63 39.20 23.29
N PRO A 66 17.56 37.98 22.71
CA PRO A 66 17.38 36.76 23.49
C PRO A 66 18.72 36.14 23.90
N ALA A 67 18.87 35.87 25.20
CA ALA A 67 19.90 35.02 25.78
C ALA A 67 19.29 33.68 26.22
N VAL A 68 20.07 32.63 26.00
CA VAL A 68 19.82 31.22 26.34
C VAL A 68 19.76 31.02 27.85
N ILE A 69 18.74 30.31 28.36
CA ILE A 69 18.75 29.72 29.71
C ILE A 69 18.25 28.28 29.63
N ILE A 70 19.11 27.39 30.15
CA ILE A 70 18.92 25.95 30.38
C ILE A 70 18.00 25.78 31.61
N ALA A 71 16.97 24.94 31.50
CA ALA A 71 16.16 24.50 32.64
C ALA A 71 16.33 22.99 32.86
N ALA A 72 16.95 22.62 33.97
CA ALA A 72 17.02 21.28 34.50
C ALA A 72 15.77 21.00 35.35
N VAL A 73 15.14 19.83 35.15
CA VAL A 73 14.02 19.34 35.97
C VAL A 73 14.56 18.38 37.03
N ILE A 74 14.35 18.72 38.30
CA ILE A 74 14.66 17.91 39.48
C ILE A 74 13.45 17.02 39.79
N VAL A 75 13.71 15.72 39.97
CA VAL A 75 12.77 14.71 40.50
C VAL A 75 12.84 14.73 42.03
N ALA A 76 11.69 14.87 42.70
CA ALA A 76 11.56 14.66 44.15
C ALA A 76 10.77 13.38 44.41
N ALA A 77 11.39 12.44 45.13
CA ALA A 77 10.79 11.21 45.63
C ALA A 77 10.21 11.43 47.04
N ALA A 78 9.06 10.84 47.34
CA ALA A 78 8.49 10.79 48.68
C ALA A 78 8.62 9.37 49.26
N THR A 79 9.32 9.24 50.37
CA THR A 79 9.37 8.05 51.24
C THR A 79 8.68 8.37 52.56
N THR A 80 7.84 7.45 53.04
CA THR A 80 7.29 7.49 54.40
C THR A 80 7.85 6.33 55.23
N THR A 81 8.25 6.69 56.45
CA THR A 81 9.07 5.96 57.42
C THR A 81 8.34 4.84 58.16
N VAL A 82 9.06 3.75 58.45
CA VAL A 82 8.69 2.70 59.41
C VAL A 82 9.52 2.91 60.69
N GLY A 83 8.87 2.96 61.85
CA GLY A 83 9.50 2.92 63.16
C GLY A 83 9.38 1.52 63.77
N ALA A 84 10.49 0.99 64.27
CA ALA A 84 10.58 -0.28 64.99
C ALA A 84 10.79 -0.04 66.48
N VAL A 85 10.08 -0.79 67.34
CA VAL A 85 10.56 -1.14 68.68
C VAL A 85 10.07 -2.56 68.98
N GLY A 86 11.00 -3.46 69.32
CA GLY A 86 10.72 -4.83 69.73
C GLY A 86 10.77 -4.99 71.25
N ALA A 87 10.04 -5.98 71.76
CA ALA A 87 10.39 -6.75 72.96
C ALA A 87 9.65 -8.09 72.97
N SER A 88 10.32 -9.08 73.53
CA SER A 88 10.18 -10.54 73.42
C SER A 88 9.16 -11.22 74.35
N ALA A 89 8.59 -12.36 73.92
CA ALA A 89 8.32 -13.54 74.76
C ALA A 89 8.08 -14.80 73.89
N ALA A 90 8.55 -15.95 74.36
CA ALA A 90 8.59 -17.26 73.68
C ALA A 90 7.37 -18.17 74.08
N PRO A 91 7.26 -19.45 73.64
CA PRO A 91 6.13 -19.95 72.84
C PRO A 91 5.15 -20.89 73.58
N ALA A 92 3.96 -21.11 72.99
CA ALA A 92 3.03 -22.16 73.40
C ALA A 92 2.61 -23.05 72.19
N ALA A 93 2.45 -24.34 72.44
CA ALA A 93 2.26 -25.45 71.50
C ALA A 93 0.91 -25.45 70.75
N PRO A 94 0.75 -26.22 69.64
CA PRO A 94 -0.39 -26.07 68.73
C PRO A 94 -1.61 -26.90 69.18
N ALA A 95 -2.81 -26.34 68.99
CA ALA A 95 -4.06 -27.08 69.03
C ALA A 95 -4.48 -27.45 67.60
N ALA A 96 -4.88 -28.70 67.40
CA ALA A 96 -5.31 -29.26 66.12
C ALA A 96 -6.65 -28.65 65.66
N VAL A 97 -6.72 -28.27 64.38
CA VAL A 97 -7.95 -27.84 63.68
C VAL A 97 -8.46 -29.00 62.82
N PRO A 98 -9.75 -29.36 62.85
CA PRO A 98 -10.28 -30.50 62.10
C PRO A 98 -10.35 -30.22 60.59
N ALA A 99 -10.22 -31.27 59.80
CA ALA A 99 -10.17 -31.25 58.34
C ALA A 99 -11.48 -30.72 57.70
N ALA A 100 -11.31 -29.87 56.68
CA ALA A 100 -12.40 -29.36 55.84
C ALA A 100 -12.96 -30.46 54.92
N PRO A 101 -14.27 -30.46 54.61
CA PRO A 101 -14.88 -31.44 53.71
C PRO A 101 -14.39 -31.25 52.27
N ALA A 102 -14.30 -32.38 51.55
CA ALA A 102 -13.81 -32.45 50.17
C ALA A 102 -14.59 -31.53 49.22
N ALA A 103 -13.85 -30.77 48.42
CA ALA A 103 -14.40 -29.88 47.39
C ALA A 103 -15.12 -30.68 46.30
N VAL A 104 -16.34 -30.28 45.98
CA VAL A 104 -17.06 -30.71 44.77
C VAL A 104 -16.26 -30.21 43.56
N PRO A 105 -15.97 -31.05 42.55
CA PRO A 105 -15.25 -30.59 41.37
C PRO A 105 -16.07 -29.50 40.67
N ALA A 106 -15.45 -28.32 40.52
CA ALA A 106 -16.03 -27.24 39.75
C ALA A 106 -16.27 -27.74 38.33
N VAL A 107 -17.52 -27.65 37.86
CA VAL A 107 -17.85 -27.81 36.45
C VAL A 107 -17.15 -26.68 35.71
N VAL A 108 -16.05 -26.99 35.03
CA VAL A 108 -15.36 -26.06 34.13
C VAL A 108 -16.38 -25.68 33.05
N PRO A 109 -16.70 -24.39 32.85
CA PRO A 109 -17.55 -23.98 31.74
C PRO A 109 -16.92 -24.50 30.44
N ALA A 110 -17.71 -25.15 29.59
CA ALA A 110 -17.25 -25.56 28.27
C ALA A 110 -16.66 -24.34 27.56
N ALA A 111 -15.47 -24.50 26.96
CA ALA A 111 -14.87 -23.47 26.14
C ALA A 111 -15.90 -22.99 25.11
N PRO A 112 -16.04 -21.67 24.89
CA PRO A 112 -16.96 -21.16 23.87
C PRO A 112 -16.67 -21.85 22.54
N ALA A 113 -17.71 -22.34 21.88
CA ALA A 113 -17.57 -23.06 20.62
C ALA A 113 -16.81 -22.19 19.61
N ALA A 114 -15.74 -22.72 19.02
CA ALA A 114 -14.99 -22.02 18.00
C ALA A 114 -15.93 -21.56 16.88
N THR A 115 -15.93 -20.25 16.59
CA THR A 115 -16.64 -19.73 15.43
C THR A 115 -16.05 -20.38 14.19
N THR A 116 -16.93 -20.88 13.31
CA THR A 116 -16.50 -21.50 12.05
C THR A 116 -16.68 -20.49 10.93
N ALA A 117 -15.62 -20.24 10.18
CA ALA A 117 -15.63 -19.46 8.95
C ALA A 117 -15.34 -20.37 7.75
N ALA A 118 -15.88 -20.04 6.58
CA ALA A 118 -15.51 -20.70 5.34
C ALA A 118 -14.90 -19.69 4.37
N VAL A 119 -13.76 -20.06 3.79
CA VAL A 119 -13.07 -19.34 2.73
C VAL A 119 -13.18 -20.19 1.47
N SER A 120 -13.81 -19.65 0.43
CA SER A 120 -13.95 -20.33 -0.86
C SER A 120 -13.04 -19.66 -1.88
N ILE A 121 -12.30 -20.45 -2.64
CA ILE A 121 -11.36 -19.96 -3.65
C ILE A 121 -11.81 -20.45 -5.01
N ASP A 122 -11.75 -19.57 -6.02
CA ASP A 122 -11.86 -19.95 -7.42
C ASP A 122 -10.46 -20.18 -7.98
N PRO A 123 -10.06 -21.44 -8.19
CA PRO A 123 -8.73 -21.73 -8.72
C PRO A 123 -8.64 -21.54 -10.24
N LEU A 124 -9.74 -21.38 -10.97
CA LEU A 124 -9.71 -21.39 -12.43
C LEU A 124 -9.54 -20.00 -13.04
N HIS A 125 -9.77 -18.95 -12.25
CA HIS A 125 -9.70 -17.57 -12.71
C HIS A 125 -8.71 -16.75 -11.89
N THR A 126 -8.24 -15.65 -12.46
CA THR A 126 -7.33 -14.71 -11.82
C THR A 126 -7.86 -13.28 -11.97
N THR A 127 -7.62 -12.43 -10.97
CA THR A 127 -8.23 -11.08 -10.88
C THR A 127 -7.21 -9.95 -10.82
N GLY A 128 -5.92 -10.25 -10.75
CA GLY A 128 -4.85 -9.27 -10.64
C GLY A 128 -3.51 -9.94 -10.37
N GLN A 129 -2.48 -9.13 -10.13
CA GLN A 129 -1.13 -9.62 -9.80
C GLN A 129 -0.66 -9.01 -8.49
N LEU A 130 0.10 -9.79 -7.72
CA LEU A 130 0.98 -9.31 -6.67
C LEU A 130 2.42 -9.34 -7.22
N PRO A 131 2.99 -8.18 -7.60
CA PRO A 131 4.35 -8.09 -8.13
C PRO A 131 5.42 -8.57 -7.14
N ALA A 132 6.56 -9.06 -7.64
CA ALA A 132 7.67 -9.50 -6.80
C ALA A 132 8.37 -8.33 -6.08
N ASP A 133 8.35 -7.13 -6.66
CA ASP A 133 8.88 -5.89 -6.12
C ASP A 133 7.78 -4.97 -5.55
N TYR A 134 6.64 -5.56 -5.15
CA TYR A 134 5.51 -4.83 -4.60
C TYR A 134 5.87 -4.06 -3.33
N LEU A 135 6.60 -4.72 -2.42
CA LEU A 135 7.04 -4.12 -1.16
C LEU A 135 8.14 -3.08 -1.38
N GLY A 136 8.03 -1.95 -0.70
CA GLY A 136 9.04 -0.92 -0.71
C GLY A 136 9.18 -0.20 0.63
N LEU A 137 10.26 0.55 0.75
CA LEU A 137 10.55 1.47 1.84
C LEU A 137 10.76 2.87 1.23
N SER A 138 10.27 3.89 1.93
CA SER A 138 10.46 5.30 1.56
C SER A 138 11.22 6.00 2.67
N PHE A 139 12.18 6.84 2.30
CA PHE A 139 13.03 7.57 3.23
C PHE A 139 13.18 9.02 2.81
N GLU A 140 13.39 9.87 3.81
CA GLU A 140 13.86 11.24 3.62
C GLU A 140 15.20 11.26 2.86
N ALA A 141 15.31 12.06 1.79
CA ALA A 141 16.49 12.22 0.95
C ALA A 141 17.72 12.67 1.76
N ALA A 142 17.52 13.35 2.89
CA ALA A 142 18.59 13.74 3.79
C ALA A 142 19.37 12.56 4.41
N ILE A 143 18.90 11.32 4.24
CA ILE A 143 19.64 10.10 4.64
C ILE A 143 20.75 9.73 3.65
N LEU A 144 20.67 10.17 2.39
CA LEU A 144 21.60 9.80 1.33
C LEU A 144 23.08 9.96 1.70
N PRO A 145 23.54 11.07 2.31
CA PRO A 145 24.96 11.24 2.64
C PRO A 145 25.40 10.51 3.91
N THR A 146 24.50 9.83 4.60
CA THR A 146 24.83 9.16 5.86
C THR A 146 25.41 7.76 5.63
N GLN A 147 26.18 7.29 6.62
CA GLN A 147 26.84 5.99 6.57
C GLN A 147 25.88 4.81 6.83
N VAL A 148 24.63 5.07 7.21
CA VAL A 148 23.64 4.00 7.49
C VAL A 148 23.28 3.19 6.25
N LEU A 149 23.51 3.76 5.06
CA LEU A 149 23.30 3.10 3.76
C LEU A 149 24.51 2.28 3.31
N ASP A 150 25.60 2.22 4.09
CA ASP A 150 26.76 1.41 3.74
C ASP A 150 26.45 -0.08 3.88
N SER A 151 26.27 -0.74 2.73
CA SER A 151 25.96 -2.16 2.63
C SER A 151 27.04 -3.11 3.15
N SER A 152 28.27 -2.62 3.33
CA SER A 152 29.36 -3.41 3.91
C SER A 152 29.33 -3.45 5.44
N ARG A 153 28.44 -2.67 6.06
CA ARG A 153 28.34 -2.50 7.51
C ARG A 153 27.00 -2.96 8.04
N GLY A 154 27.03 -3.52 9.25
CA GLY A 154 25.82 -3.81 10.00
C GLY A 154 24.95 -4.88 9.37
N ASN A 155 23.63 -4.74 9.50
CA ASN A 155 22.67 -5.80 9.17
C ASN A 155 21.53 -5.37 8.23
N LEU A 156 21.57 -4.15 7.67
CA LEU A 156 20.47 -3.61 6.86
C LEU A 156 20.16 -4.48 5.63
N VAL A 157 21.20 -4.96 4.94
CA VAL A 157 21.05 -5.87 3.77
C VAL A 157 20.33 -7.16 4.16
N ASN A 158 20.63 -7.72 5.34
CA ASN A 158 19.99 -8.94 5.82
C ASN A 158 18.52 -8.71 6.14
N LEU A 159 18.18 -7.58 6.79
CA LEU A 159 16.79 -7.20 7.02
C LEU A 159 16.04 -7.03 5.69
N MET A 160 16.61 -6.33 4.73
CA MET A 160 15.97 -6.14 3.43
C MET A 160 15.73 -7.47 2.69
N ARG A 161 16.74 -8.34 2.63
CA ARG A 161 16.63 -9.66 1.98
C ARG A 161 15.68 -10.60 2.71
N THR A 162 15.66 -10.54 4.04
CA THR A 162 14.74 -11.32 4.87
C THR A 162 13.30 -10.87 4.63
N LEU A 163 13.09 -9.57 4.43
CA LEU A 163 11.79 -9.01 4.09
C LEU A 163 11.36 -9.44 2.69
N SER A 164 12.19 -9.22 1.68
CA SER A 164 11.96 -9.69 0.30
C SER A 164 13.26 -9.67 -0.50
N THR A 165 13.40 -10.60 -1.46
CA THR A 165 14.55 -10.62 -2.37
C THR A 165 14.51 -9.54 -3.46
N SER A 166 13.36 -8.87 -3.61
CA SER A 166 13.15 -7.73 -4.50
C SER A 166 12.22 -6.73 -3.84
N GLY A 167 12.42 -5.45 -4.15
CA GLY A 167 11.59 -4.38 -3.62
C GLY A 167 12.04 -3.03 -4.12
N HIS A 168 11.47 -2.00 -3.53
CA HIS A 168 11.66 -0.62 -3.92
C HIS A 168 12.19 0.24 -2.76
N LEU A 169 13.28 0.97 -2.97
CA LEU A 169 13.78 2.02 -2.11
C LEU A 169 13.47 3.38 -2.74
N ARG A 170 12.67 4.22 -2.08
CA ARG A 170 12.41 5.59 -2.52
C ARG A 170 13.10 6.58 -1.60
N PHE A 171 13.82 7.56 -2.16
CA PHE A 171 14.51 8.61 -1.41
C PHE A 171 14.01 9.98 -1.85
N GLY A 172 13.18 10.61 -1.02
CA GLY A 172 12.51 11.88 -1.34
C GLY A 172 12.10 12.60 -0.06
N GLY A 173 10.81 12.75 0.19
CA GLY A 173 10.29 13.32 1.44
C GLY A 173 10.54 14.81 1.57
N ASN A 174 10.09 15.39 2.69
CA ASN A 174 10.15 16.83 2.92
C ASN A 174 11.58 17.37 2.92
N SER A 175 12.55 16.58 3.37
CA SER A 175 13.96 16.98 3.47
C SER A 175 14.60 17.24 2.11
N MET A 176 14.10 16.61 1.05
CA MET A 176 14.56 16.84 -0.31
C MET A 176 14.42 18.31 -0.68
N ASP A 177 13.20 18.85 -0.56
CA ASP A 177 12.87 20.22 -0.94
C ASP A 177 13.10 21.25 0.17
N ALA A 178 13.27 20.82 1.42
CA ALA A 178 13.54 21.73 2.52
C ALA A 178 15.03 22.11 2.62
N ARG A 179 15.95 21.16 2.41
CA ARG A 179 17.35 21.34 2.84
C ARG A 179 18.41 20.50 2.12
N THR A 180 18.02 19.66 1.15
CA THR A 180 18.96 18.78 0.44
C THR A 180 19.38 19.40 -0.89
N TRP A 181 20.67 19.31 -1.22
CA TRP A 181 21.21 19.77 -2.50
C TRP A 181 22.28 18.81 -3.03
N TRP A 182 22.18 18.47 -4.32
CA TRP A 182 23.22 17.75 -5.05
C TRP A 182 24.39 18.68 -5.38
N GLN A 183 25.61 18.25 -5.06
CA GLN A 183 26.84 18.95 -5.41
C GLN A 183 27.40 18.47 -6.76
N PRO A 184 27.08 19.14 -7.88
CA PRO A 184 27.87 18.99 -9.09
C PRO A 184 29.25 19.62 -8.83
N GLY A 185 30.32 18.92 -9.21
CA GLY A 185 31.70 19.29 -8.87
C GLY A 185 32.03 20.76 -9.17
N GLY A 186 32.73 21.41 -8.23
CA GLY A 186 33.25 22.78 -8.41
C GLY A 186 32.26 23.93 -8.16
N ARG A 187 31.02 23.66 -7.71
CA ARG A 187 30.04 24.70 -7.35
C ARG A 187 29.99 24.94 -5.83
N THR A 188 29.71 26.19 -5.46
CA THR A 188 29.51 26.61 -4.07
C THR A 188 28.17 26.08 -3.54
N VAL A 189 28.18 25.54 -2.33
CA VAL A 189 26.96 25.06 -1.65
C VAL A 189 26.01 26.24 -1.39
N PRO A 190 24.74 26.16 -1.84
CA PRO A 190 23.75 27.19 -1.57
C PRO A 190 23.47 27.36 -0.06
N SER A 191 23.13 28.58 0.38
CA SER A 191 22.93 28.87 1.81
C SER A 191 21.75 28.16 2.45
N TYR A 192 20.77 27.68 1.67
CA TYR A 192 19.64 26.91 2.20
C TYR A 192 20.00 25.44 2.48
N ALA A 193 21.05 24.93 1.82
CA ALA A 193 21.39 23.51 1.87
C ALA A 193 22.14 23.19 3.17
N THR A 194 21.48 22.47 4.07
CA THR A 194 22.14 21.91 5.26
C THR A 194 22.55 20.46 5.06
N THR A 195 22.05 19.82 4.00
CA THR A 195 22.42 18.46 3.61
C THR A 195 22.93 18.47 2.17
N VAL A 196 24.18 18.03 1.99
CA VAL A 196 24.82 17.95 0.67
C VAL A 196 24.94 16.49 0.27
N VAL A 197 24.45 16.16 -0.92
CA VAL A 197 24.56 14.84 -1.54
C VAL A 197 25.59 14.91 -2.67
N SER A 198 26.39 13.87 -2.80
CA SER A 198 27.50 13.80 -3.74
C SER A 198 27.63 12.42 -4.39
N ARG A 199 28.51 12.29 -5.39
CA ARG A 199 28.72 11.04 -6.14
C ARG A 199 29.01 9.81 -5.26
N PRO A 200 29.91 9.88 -4.25
CA PRO A 200 30.13 8.76 -3.33
C PRO A 200 28.87 8.29 -2.58
N ASP A 201 27.88 9.16 -2.41
CA ASP A 201 26.63 8.81 -1.74
C ASP A 201 25.73 7.98 -2.67
N LEU A 202 25.68 8.31 -3.96
CA LEU A 202 24.98 7.49 -4.95
C LEU A 202 25.72 6.19 -5.28
N ASP A 203 27.06 6.16 -5.19
CA ASP A 203 27.84 4.92 -5.30
C ASP A 203 27.53 3.97 -4.13
N ARG A 204 27.42 4.51 -2.91
CA ARG A 204 27.01 3.75 -1.72
C ARG A 204 25.58 3.24 -1.84
N LEU A 205 24.67 4.07 -2.39
CA LEU A 205 23.30 3.66 -2.64
C LEU A 205 23.21 2.54 -3.69
N ASP A 206 24.00 2.59 -4.77
CA ASP A 206 24.07 1.50 -5.75
C ASP A 206 24.56 0.20 -5.11
N ALA A 207 25.61 0.28 -4.28
CA ALA A 207 26.11 -0.89 -3.55
C ALA A 207 25.03 -1.51 -2.65
N LEU A 208 24.28 -0.69 -1.89
CA LEU A 208 23.14 -1.16 -1.09
C LEU A 208 22.04 -1.77 -1.94
N SER A 209 21.64 -1.08 -3.00
CA SER A 209 20.62 -1.54 -3.93
C SER A 209 20.95 -2.91 -4.51
N ARG A 210 22.18 -3.11 -5.01
CA ARG A 210 22.66 -4.39 -5.55
C ARG A 210 22.80 -5.46 -4.48
N ALA A 211 23.30 -5.10 -3.30
CA ALA A 211 23.41 -6.02 -2.19
C ALA A 211 22.02 -6.51 -1.76
N ALA A 212 21.03 -5.63 -1.61
CA ALA A 212 19.69 -6.02 -1.21
C ALA A 212 18.89 -6.70 -2.33
N GLY A 213 19.18 -6.40 -3.61
CA GLY A 213 18.36 -6.79 -4.76
C GLY A 213 17.16 -5.84 -4.99
N TRP A 214 17.18 -4.65 -4.37
CA TRP A 214 16.08 -3.69 -4.39
C TRP A 214 16.40 -2.53 -5.31
N LYS A 215 15.42 -2.05 -6.08
CA LYS A 215 15.61 -0.93 -7.00
C LYS A 215 15.32 0.41 -6.34
N VAL A 216 15.73 1.50 -6.97
CA VAL A 216 15.80 2.85 -6.40
C VAL A 216 14.92 3.82 -7.20
N GLU A 217 14.05 4.55 -6.50
CA GLU A 217 13.47 5.83 -6.93
C GLU A 217 14.21 6.95 -6.20
N LEU A 218 14.68 7.92 -6.98
CA LEU A 218 15.51 9.02 -6.47
C LEU A 218 14.81 10.35 -6.72
N GLY A 219 14.54 11.08 -5.66
CA GLY A 219 14.02 12.43 -5.77
C GLY A 219 15.08 13.49 -5.99
N VAL A 220 14.72 14.48 -6.81
CA VAL A 220 15.51 15.69 -7.03
C VAL A 220 14.72 16.94 -6.59
N ASN A 221 15.46 17.92 -6.06
CA ASN A 221 14.88 19.12 -5.46
C ASN A 221 14.17 20.00 -6.51
N LEU A 222 12.86 20.21 -6.32
CA LEU A 222 12.02 21.06 -7.14
C LEU A 222 11.87 22.46 -6.53
N LYS A 223 11.75 22.56 -5.21
CA LYS A 223 11.45 23.85 -4.53
C LYS A 223 12.56 24.88 -4.73
N TYR A 224 13.81 24.45 -4.64
CA TYR A 224 15.01 25.25 -4.93
C TYR A 224 15.67 24.78 -6.23
N LEU A 225 14.88 24.74 -7.31
CA LEU A 225 15.29 24.17 -8.60
C LEU A 225 16.59 24.79 -9.15
N ASP A 226 17.62 23.95 -9.26
CA ASP A 226 18.86 24.22 -10.01
C ASP A 226 18.99 23.16 -11.11
N THR A 227 18.57 23.53 -12.33
CA THR A 227 18.53 22.61 -13.48
C THR A 227 19.88 21.98 -13.83
N VAL A 228 20.99 22.66 -13.51
CA VAL A 228 22.34 22.10 -13.73
C VAL A 228 22.64 21.02 -12.70
N SER A 229 22.25 21.21 -11.43
CA SER A 229 22.39 20.17 -10.41
C SER A 229 21.47 18.99 -10.72
N VAL A 230 20.21 19.22 -11.10
CA VAL A 230 19.26 18.17 -11.47
C VAL A 230 19.76 17.33 -12.64
N ALA A 231 20.26 17.96 -13.70
CA ALA A 231 20.77 17.23 -14.87
C ALA A 231 22.01 16.39 -14.53
N ASP A 232 22.91 16.91 -13.69
CA ASP A 232 24.10 16.18 -13.25
C ASP A 232 23.75 15.01 -12.32
N GLU A 233 22.84 15.22 -11.37
CA GLU A 233 22.36 14.18 -10.44
C GLU A 233 21.65 13.05 -11.18
N ALA A 234 20.64 13.38 -11.98
CA ALA A 234 19.87 12.39 -12.75
C ALA A 234 20.77 11.64 -13.76
N GLY A 235 21.70 12.35 -14.41
CA GLY A 235 22.67 11.76 -15.33
C GLY A 235 23.64 10.81 -14.62
N TYR A 236 24.12 11.17 -13.43
CA TYR A 236 24.97 10.29 -12.62
C TYR A 236 24.19 9.08 -12.10
N ALA A 237 23.02 9.30 -11.49
CA ALA A 237 22.13 8.24 -11.01
C ALA A 237 21.84 7.21 -12.10
N ARG A 238 21.45 7.65 -13.31
CA ARG A 238 21.22 6.75 -14.44
C ARG A 238 22.45 5.92 -14.80
N THR A 239 23.63 6.51 -14.76
CA THR A 239 24.88 5.83 -15.13
C THR A 239 25.34 4.85 -14.06
N THR A 240 25.27 5.25 -12.80
CA THR A 240 25.76 4.46 -11.65
C THR A 240 24.78 3.35 -11.26
N LEU A 241 23.50 3.68 -11.09
CA LEU A 241 22.47 2.69 -10.71
C LEU A 241 22.08 1.80 -11.90
N GLY A 242 22.07 2.33 -13.12
CA GLY A 242 21.73 1.58 -14.33
C GLY A 242 20.35 0.92 -14.19
N SER A 243 20.29 -0.41 -14.29
CA SER A 243 19.05 -1.19 -14.13
C SER A 243 18.43 -1.12 -12.73
N GLN A 244 19.18 -0.62 -11.74
CA GLN A 244 18.67 -0.41 -10.39
C GLN A 244 17.85 0.87 -10.26
N LEU A 245 17.96 1.82 -11.19
CA LEU A 245 17.16 3.04 -11.15
C LEU A 245 15.77 2.77 -11.76
N LEU A 246 14.72 2.88 -10.95
CA LEU A 246 13.33 2.86 -11.39
C LEU A 246 12.93 4.18 -12.06
N GLY A 247 13.43 5.29 -11.53
CA GLY A 247 13.22 6.61 -12.10
C GLY A 247 13.59 7.73 -11.14
N VAL A 248 13.41 8.95 -11.63
CA VAL A 248 13.61 10.19 -10.90
C VAL A 248 12.27 10.88 -10.68
N GLU A 249 12.00 11.29 -9.45
CA GLU A 249 10.86 12.15 -9.09
C GLU A 249 11.30 13.62 -8.96
N CYS A 250 10.45 14.55 -9.39
CA CYS A 250 10.72 15.99 -9.33
C CYS A 250 9.85 16.62 -8.23
N GLY A 251 10.45 16.84 -7.05
CA GLY A 251 9.75 17.41 -5.90
C GLY A 251 8.96 16.37 -5.10
N ASN A 252 8.61 16.74 -3.87
CA ASN A 252 7.80 15.95 -2.94
C ASN A 252 6.63 16.78 -2.44
N GLU A 253 5.39 16.27 -2.58
CA GLU A 253 4.16 16.91 -2.11
C GLU A 253 4.05 18.39 -2.50
N PRO A 254 4.20 18.74 -3.79
CA PRO A 254 4.19 20.13 -4.24
C PRO A 254 2.86 20.84 -3.95
N ASP A 255 1.79 20.10 -3.71
CA ASP A 255 0.49 20.60 -3.26
C ASP A 255 0.50 21.19 -1.84
N LEU A 256 1.50 20.85 -1.05
CA LEU A 256 1.72 21.41 0.29
C LEU A 256 2.70 22.60 0.29
N TYR A 257 3.22 23.00 -0.87
CA TYR A 257 4.10 24.17 -0.94
C TYR A 257 3.32 25.46 -0.71
N ALA A 258 3.80 26.27 0.23
CA ALA A 258 3.19 27.56 0.54
C ALA A 258 3.13 28.47 -0.70
N GLY A 259 1.92 28.90 -1.06
CA GLY A 259 1.68 29.80 -2.20
C GLY A 259 1.71 29.13 -3.57
N TYR A 260 1.82 27.80 -3.64
CA TYR A 260 1.74 27.07 -4.91
C TYR A 260 0.28 26.87 -5.34
N SER A 261 0.08 26.96 -6.65
CA SER A 261 -1.10 26.45 -7.34
C SER A 261 -0.65 25.49 -8.44
N TYR A 262 -1.58 24.75 -9.03
CA TYR A 262 -1.26 23.91 -10.18
C TYR A 262 -0.59 24.70 -11.33
N SER A 263 -1.03 25.95 -11.56
CA SER A 263 -0.49 26.84 -12.59
C SER A 263 0.96 27.29 -12.35
N THR A 264 1.41 27.34 -11.10
CA THR A 264 2.81 27.67 -10.75
C THR A 264 3.67 26.41 -10.68
N TYR A 265 3.08 25.29 -10.26
CA TYR A 265 3.73 23.99 -10.17
C TYR A 265 4.15 23.47 -11.55
N LEU A 266 3.21 23.40 -12.50
CA LEU A 266 3.43 22.70 -13.76
C LEU A 266 4.65 23.22 -14.55
N PRO A 267 4.85 24.53 -14.78
CA PRO A 267 6.03 25.02 -15.51
C PRO A 267 7.36 24.73 -14.79
N GLN A 268 7.36 24.74 -13.45
CA GLN A 268 8.55 24.41 -12.67
C GLN A 268 8.85 22.91 -12.74
N TRP A 269 7.82 22.06 -12.61
CA TRP A 269 7.95 20.62 -12.76
C TRP A 269 8.45 20.26 -14.16
N GLN A 270 7.89 20.87 -15.21
CA GLN A 270 8.37 20.71 -16.59
C GLN A 270 9.84 21.10 -16.74
N SER A 271 10.29 22.17 -16.08
CA SER A 271 11.70 22.58 -16.08
C SER A 271 12.61 21.55 -15.40
N CYS A 272 12.16 20.96 -14.29
CA CYS A 272 12.86 19.84 -13.64
C CYS A 272 12.90 18.60 -14.54
N ALA A 273 11.75 18.17 -15.06
CA ALA A 273 11.62 17.01 -15.94
C ALA A 273 12.46 17.14 -17.22
N ASN A 274 12.57 18.36 -17.77
CA ASN A 274 13.44 18.65 -18.91
C ASN A 274 14.92 18.56 -18.54
N ALA A 275 15.30 18.98 -17.33
CA ALA A 275 16.67 18.85 -16.82
C ALA A 275 17.05 17.38 -16.55
N VAL A 276 16.13 16.57 -16.03
CA VAL A 276 16.32 15.11 -15.89
C VAL A 276 16.59 14.44 -17.24
N GLY A 277 15.93 14.92 -18.29
CA GLY A 277 16.14 14.49 -19.67
C GLY A 277 15.40 13.20 -20.04
N THR A 278 15.32 12.91 -21.34
CA THR A 278 14.47 11.82 -21.89
C THR A 278 15.05 10.41 -21.74
N GLN A 279 16.32 10.31 -21.36
CA GLN A 279 17.01 9.02 -21.19
C GLN A 279 16.87 8.46 -19.77
N THR A 280 16.35 9.25 -18.84
CA THR A 280 16.15 8.85 -17.45
C THR A 280 14.65 8.68 -17.22
N PRO A 281 14.20 7.52 -16.70
CA PRO A 281 12.79 7.31 -16.41
C PRO A 281 12.27 8.35 -15.41
N LEU A 282 11.08 8.91 -15.65
CA LEU A 282 10.46 9.92 -14.79
C LEU A 282 9.30 9.33 -13.98
N ILE A 283 9.15 9.77 -12.74
CA ILE A 283 8.06 9.40 -11.85
C ILE A 283 7.38 10.69 -11.37
N GLY A 284 6.05 10.66 -11.15
CA GLY A 284 5.35 11.84 -10.68
C GLY A 284 3.84 11.69 -10.55
N PRO A 285 3.15 12.69 -9.98
CA PRO A 285 3.72 13.93 -9.44
C PRO A 285 4.13 13.87 -7.95
N ASN A 286 4.06 12.71 -7.29
CA ASN A 286 4.40 12.52 -5.87
C ASN A 286 3.54 13.43 -4.97
N TRP A 287 2.23 13.43 -5.25
CA TRP A 287 1.22 14.30 -4.65
C TRP A 287 0.79 13.81 -3.26
N SER A 288 0.56 14.70 -2.29
CA SER A 288 0.12 14.26 -0.94
C SER A 288 -1.30 13.66 -0.92
N GLY A 289 -2.13 14.07 -1.89
CA GLY A 289 -3.51 13.61 -2.09
C GLY A 289 -3.71 12.84 -3.41
N VAL A 290 -4.97 12.75 -3.85
CA VAL A 290 -5.31 12.17 -5.16
C VAL A 290 -4.63 12.98 -6.27
N ILE A 291 -4.05 12.28 -7.25
CA ILE A 291 -3.34 12.94 -8.36
C ILE A 291 -4.33 13.84 -9.14
N PRO A 292 -3.98 15.11 -9.42
CA PRO A 292 -4.78 15.94 -10.31
C PRO A 292 -4.88 15.28 -11.69
N GLY A 293 -6.12 14.97 -12.14
CA GLY A 293 -6.34 14.37 -13.46
C GLY A 293 -5.71 15.19 -14.59
N GLN A 294 -5.74 16.52 -14.45
CA GLN A 294 -5.09 17.45 -15.38
C GLN A 294 -3.57 17.20 -15.50
N PHE A 295 -2.88 16.84 -14.42
CA PHE A 295 -1.45 16.52 -14.50
C PHE A 295 -1.16 15.29 -15.34
N LEU A 296 -2.00 14.26 -15.20
CA LEU A 296 -1.83 13.07 -16.01
C LEU A 296 -2.22 13.33 -17.48
N ASP A 297 -3.17 14.25 -17.74
CA ASP A 297 -3.48 14.71 -19.11
C ASP A 297 -2.30 15.48 -19.73
N ASP A 298 -1.67 16.38 -18.96
CA ASP A 298 -0.60 17.26 -19.42
C ASP A 298 0.75 16.52 -19.55
N GLU A 299 1.14 15.75 -18.54
CA GLU A 299 2.50 15.18 -18.42
C GLU A 299 2.54 13.66 -18.25
N GLY A 300 1.38 13.00 -18.09
CA GLY A 300 1.31 11.56 -17.85
C GLY A 300 2.09 10.77 -18.88
N SER A 301 2.07 11.19 -20.16
CA SER A 301 2.79 10.52 -21.25
C SER A 301 4.32 10.38 -21.04
N ARG A 302 4.93 11.22 -20.21
CA ARG A 302 6.38 11.19 -19.91
C ARG A 302 6.74 10.28 -18.73
N LEU A 303 5.76 9.88 -17.94
CA LEU A 303 5.98 9.13 -16.70
C LEU A 303 6.14 7.64 -17.00
N SER A 304 7.06 7.00 -16.29
CA SER A 304 7.15 5.55 -16.18
C SER A 304 5.96 4.99 -15.39
N PHE A 305 5.60 5.67 -14.30
CA PHE A 305 4.39 5.40 -13.54
C PHE A 305 3.94 6.67 -12.79
N ALA A 306 2.65 6.71 -12.48
CA ALA A 306 2.04 7.72 -11.65
C ALA A 306 2.28 7.42 -10.16
N ALA A 307 2.54 8.44 -9.36
CA ALA A 307 2.95 8.34 -7.97
C ALA A 307 2.22 9.36 -7.08
N ALA A 308 1.78 8.91 -5.92
CA ALA A 308 1.12 9.73 -4.91
C ALA A 308 1.30 9.13 -3.51
N HIS A 309 0.96 9.92 -2.50
CA HIS A 309 1.13 9.57 -1.11
C HIS A 309 -0.21 9.41 -0.41
N TYR A 310 -0.22 8.65 0.68
CA TYR A 310 -1.40 8.51 1.51
C TYR A 310 -1.08 8.05 2.92
N TYR A 311 -1.73 8.68 3.89
CA TYR A 311 -1.76 8.25 5.29
C TYR A 311 -3.22 8.21 5.75
N PRO A 312 -3.74 7.05 6.20
CA PRO A 312 -5.14 6.92 6.56
C PRO A 312 -5.48 7.62 7.89
N LEU A 313 -4.49 7.80 8.77
CA LEU A 313 -4.60 8.50 10.03
C LEU A 313 -3.60 9.67 10.10
N SER A 314 -3.68 10.47 11.16
CA SER A 314 -2.78 11.59 11.37
C SER A 314 -2.42 11.77 12.84
N ASN A 315 -1.15 12.09 13.10
CA ASN A 315 -0.64 12.59 14.38
C ASN A 315 -0.35 14.10 14.32
N CYS A 316 -0.70 14.77 13.22
CA CYS A 316 -0.41 16.18 13.00
C CYS A 316 -1.33 17.07 13.87
N GLY A 317 -0.79 18.15 14.43
CA GLY A 317 -1.62 19.14 15.16
C GLY A 317 -2.28 18.63 16.44
N GLY A 318 -1.81 17.51 17.02
CA GLY A 318 -2.31 16.96 18.29
C GLY A 318 -3.49 16.01 18.15
N THR A 319 -3.82 15.53 16.95
CA THR A 319 -4.80 14.46 16.76
C THR A 319 -4.33 13.16 17.41
N THR A 320 -5.23 12.47 18.11
CA THR A 320 -4.92 11.18 18.76
C THR A 320 -5.69 10.07 18.07
N ALA A 321 -5.02 9.35 17.17
CA ALA A 321 -5.55 8.11 16.61
C ALA A 321 -5.41 6.95 17.61
N THR A 322 -6.23 5.92 17.47
CA THR A 322 -6.19 4.71 18.30
C THR A 322 -5.93 3.46 17.46
N VAL A 323 -5.58 2.35 18.13
CA VAL A 323 -5.51 1.02 17.51
C VAL A 323 -6.85 0.63 16.88
N SER A 324 -7.97 1.00 17.51
CA SER A 324 -9.30 0.73 16.97
C SER A 324 -9.54 1.47 15.67
N ASP A 325 -9.11 2.73 15.56
CA ASP A 325 -9.22 3.50 14.32
C ASP A 325 -8.41 2.84 13.21
N LEU A 326 -7.17 2.45 13.48
CA LEU A 326 -6.27 1.79 12.53
C LEU A 326 -6.83 0.46 12.01
N LEU A 327 -7.41 -0.35 12.90
CA LEU A 327 -7.95 -1.67 12.53
C LEU A 327 -9.41 -1.64 12.07
N SER A 328 -10.06 -0.47 12.03
CA SER A 328 -11.48 -0.37 11.71
C SER A 328 -11.77 -0.71 10.24
N THR A 329 -12.98 -1.23 10.00
CA THR A 329 -13.52 -1.42 8.64
C THR A 329 -13.69 -0.09 7.90
N GLY A 330 -13.97 1.01 8.62
CA GLY A 330 -14.11 2.35 8.04
C GLY A 330 -12.79 2.85 7.44
N THR A 331 -11.69 2.66 8.17
CA THR A 331 -10.34 2.98 7.67
C THR A 331 -10.00 2.15 6.44
N ALA A 332 -10.17 0.83 6.49
CA ALA A 332 -9.93 -0.05 5.35
C ALA A 332 -10.78 0.29 4.11
N THR A 333 -12.02 0.75 4.34
CA THR A 333 -12.92 1.25 3.28
C THR A 333 -12.36 2.49 2.62
N ASN A 334 -11.96 3.50 3.40
CA ASN A 334 -11.40 4.74 2.88
C ASN A 334 -10.09 4.51 2.12
N GLU A 335 -9.24 3.61 2.62
CA GLU A 335 -8.02 3.17 1.94
C GLU A 335 -8.33 2.54 0.58
N THR A 336 -9.28 1.61 0.54
CA THR A 336 -9.68 0.93 -0.71
C THR A 336 -10.22 1.92 -1.74
N LEU A 337 -11.07 2.85 -1.33
CA LEU A 337 -11.63 3.88 -2.21
C LEU A 337 -10.53 4.83 -2.72
N ARG A 338 -9.57 5.17 -1.86
CA ARG A 338 -8.41 5.97 -2.25
C ARG A 338 -7.60 5.28 -3.35
N PHE A 339 -7.26 4.00 -3.15
CA PHE A 339 -6.53 3.22 -4.15
C PHE A 339 -7.28 3.10 -5.47
N ALA A 340 -8.57 2.73 -5.41
CA ALA A 340 -9.40 2.58 -6.60
C ALA A 340 -9.45 3.88 -7.42
N THR A 341 -9.51 5.04 -6.74
CA THR A 341 -9.52 6.36 -7.38
C THR A 341 -8.21 6.64 -8.12
N ASP A 342 -7.07 6.53 -7.44
CA ASP A 342 -5.76 6.84 -8.02
C ASP A 342 -5.40 5.86 -9.16
N VAL A 343 -5.70 4.56 -8.99
CA VAL A 343 -5.48 3.55 -10.03
C VAL A 343 -6.37 3.82 -11.23
N SER A 344 -7.65 4.07 -11.03
CA SER A 344 -8.58 4.34 -12.14
C SER A 344 -8.17 5.59 -12.93
N LEU A 345 -7.82 6.68 -12.23
CA LEU A 345 -7.36 7.92 -12.86
C LEU A 345 -6.09 7.72 -13.70
N SER A 346 -5.15 6.92 -13.19
CA SER A 346 -3.87 6.63 -13.85
C SER A 346 -4.04 5.71 -15.05
N LEU A 347 -4.79 4.60 -14.88
CA LEU A 347 -5.02 3.63 -15.96
C LEU A 347 -5.84 4.23 -17.11
N ALA A 348 -6.80 5.12 -16.81
CA ALA A 348 -7.56 5.85 -17.84
C ALA A 348 -6.66 6.69 -18.77
N ARG A 349 -5.42 6.98 -18.32
CA ARG A 349 -4.40 7.74 -19.06
C ARG A 349 -3.18 6.89 -19.39
N GLY A 350 -3.34 5.57 -19.37
CA GLY A 350 -2.33 4.61 -19.78
C GLY A 350 -1.12 4.53 -18.84
N ARG A 351 -1.26 4.87 -17.56
CA ARG A 351 -0.18 4.81 -16.57
C ARG A 351 -0.52 3.86 -15.43
N SER A 352 0.45 3.02 -15.07
CA SER A 352 0.41 2.30 -13.80
C SER A 352 0.54 3.28 -12.64
N PHE A 353 0.05 2.88 -11.48
CA PHE A 353 0.07 3.69 -10.28
C PHE A 353 0.87 2.99 -9.17
N ARG A 354 1.64 3.76 -8.41
CA ARG A 354 2.38 3.33 -7.24
C ARG A 354 2.13 4.29 -6.08
N MET A 355 2.00 3.76 -4.86
CA MET A 355 1.96 4.56 -3.63
C MET A 355 3.38 4.65 -3.06
N ASP A 356 4.15 5.63 -3.49
CA ASP A 356 5.60 5.75 -3.26
C ASP A 356 5.97 6.46 -1.94
N GLU A 357 4.98 6.97 -1.21
CA GLU A 357 5.12 7.32 0.20
C GLU A 357 3.82 7.08 0.97
N THR A 358 3.86 6.21 1.97
CA THR A 358 2.68 5.92 2.78
C THR A 358 3.05 5.33 4.12
N ASN A 359 2.21 5.47 5.13
CA ASN A 359 2.24 4.65 6.33
C ASN A 359 0.92 4.79 7.13
N SER A 360 0.84 4.16 8.31
CA SER A 360 -0.34 4.12 9.18
C SER A 360 -0.87 5.49 9.61
N SER A 361 0.00 6.44 9.94
CA SER A 361 -0.39 7.77 10.43
C SER A 361 0.64 8.82 10.05
N ALA A 362 0.20 9.97 9.53
CA ALA A 362 1.09 11.07 9.12
C ALA A 362 1.86 11.67 10.32
N CYS A 363 2.83 12.55 10.03
CA CYS A 363 3.66 13.23 11.04
C CYS A 363 4.46 12.27 11.94
N GLY A 364 5.16 11.30 11.33
CA GLY A 364 6.04 10.37 12.04
C GLY A 364 5.31 9.22 12.75
N GLY A 365 4.00 9.07 12.53
CA GLY A 365 3.20 8.02 13.14
C GLY A 365 2.73 8.34 14.55
N THR A 366 1.67 7.66 14.97
CA THR A 366 1.07 7.85 16.29
C THR A 366 1.67 6.85 17.29
N PRO A 367 2.33 7.29 18.38
CA PRO A 367 2.83 6.40 19.43
C PRO A 367 1.73 5.52 20.02
N GLY A 368 2.01 4.24 20.26
CA GLY A 368 1.04 3.27 20.77
C GLY A 368 0.07 2.74 19.71
N VAL A 369 0.18 3.20 18.46
CA VAL A 369 -0.66 2.76 17.33
C VAL A 369 0.20 2.31 16.15
N SER A 370 1.10 3.18 15.70
CA SER A 370 1.98 2.91 14.56
C SER A 370 3.16 1.99 14.92
N ASN A 371 3.62 2.03 16.16
CA ASN A 371 4.82 1.30 16.64
C ASN A 371 4.48 0.03 17.42
N VAL A 372 3.30 -0.55 17.22
CA VAL A 372 2.82 -1.75 17.93
C VAL A 372 2.30 -2.80 16.95
N TYR A 373 2.08 -4.02 17.45
CA TYR A 373 1.65 -5.18 16.66
C TYR A 373 0.38 -4.95 15.81
N ALA A 374 -0.52 -4.06 16.23
CA ALA A 374 -1.66 -3.65 15.40
C ALA A 374 -1.23 -3.15 14.00
N SER A 375 -0.08 -2.45 13.89
CA SER A 375 0.47 -2.03 12.59
C SER A 375 0.84 -3.22 11.70
N SER A 376 1.26 -4.36 12.25
CA SER A 376 1.53 -5.59 11.50
C SER A 376 0.25 -6.10 10.85
N LEU A 377 -0.84 -6.23 11.62
CA LEU A 377 -2.13 -6.70 11.12
C LEU A 377 -2.76 -5.73 10.11
N TRP A 378 -2.71 -4.43 10.40
CA TRP A 378 -3.16 -3.38 9.49
C TRP A 378 -2.41 -3.43 8.16
N SER A 379 -1.08 -3.50 8.19
CA SER A 379 -0.27 -3.42 6.97
C SER A 379 -0.50 -4.58 6.02
N ILE A 380 -0.83 -5.77 6.53
CA ILE A 380 -1.19 -6.92 5.69
C ILE A 380 -2.43 -6.60 4.85
N GLU A 381 -3.48 -6.10 5.49
CA GLU A 381 -4.71 -5.71 4.79
C GLU A 381 -4.47 -4.51 3.86
N TYR A 382 -3.80 -3.46 4.35
CA TYR A 382 -3.49 -2.26 3.59
C TYR A 382 -2.77 -2.57 2.27
N LEU A 383 -1.71 -3.37 2.37
CA LEU A 383 -0.88 -3.78 1.23
C LEU A 383 -1.66 -4.65 0.25
N LEU A 384 -2.43 -5.63 0.72
CA LEU A 384 -3.13 -6.55 -0.16
C LEU A 384 -4.37 -5.93 -0.80
N ASN A 385 -5.09 -5.05 -0.09
CA ASN A 385 -6.17 -4.25 -0.67
C ASN A 385 -5.63 -3.36 -1.78
N GLY A 386 -4.49 -2.68 -1.56
CA GLY A 386 -3.82 -1.90 -2.60
C GLY A 386 -3.49 -2.70 -3.85
N ALA A 387 -2.87 -3.87 -3.69
CA ALA A 387 -2.48 -4.73 -4.80
C ALA A 387 -3.70 -5.22 -5.59
N GLN A 388 -4.78 -5.59 -4.89
CA GLN A 388 -6.05 -6.02 -5.48
C GLN A 388 -6.76 -4.89 -6.24
N GLN A 389 -6.57 -3.63 -5.85
CA GLN A 389 -7.05 -2.47 -6.59
C GLN A 389 -6.17 -2.10 -7.79
N GLY A 390 -5.02 -2.75 -7.97
CA GLY A 390 -4.10 -2.49 -9.07
C GLY A 390 -3.00 -1.47 -8.76
N VAL A 391 -2.79 -1.12 -7.49
CA VAL A 391 -1.56 -0.43 -7.08
C VAL A 391 -0.40 -1.39 -7.38
N THR A 392 0.63 -0.93 -8.07
CA THR A 392 1.75 -1.79 -8.52
C THR A 392 2.83 -1.96 -7.46
N GLY A 393 2.77 -1.18 -6.38
CA GLY A 393 3.56 -1.35 -5.17
C GLY A 393 3.41 -0.18 -4.20
N MET A 394 3.94 -0.38 -2.99
CA MET A 394 3.82 0.59 -1.91
C MET A 394 5.14 0.76 -1.17
N ASN A 395 5.54 1.99 -0.91
CA ASN A 395 6.73 2.29 -0.12
C ASN A 395 6.34 2.83 1.25
N LEU A 396 6.56 2.01 2.27
CA LEU A 396 6.27 2.37 3.65
C LEU A 396 7.34 3.36 4.12
N HIS A 397 6.92 4.59 4.40
CA HIS A 397 7.84 5.65 4.80
C HIS A 397 8.41 5.38 6.19
N GLY A 398 9.66 5.76 6.43
CA GLY A 398 10.35 5.50 7.68
C GLY A 398 11.65 6.27 7.81
N SER A 399 12.42 5.92 8.84
CA SER A 399 13.73 6.49 9.11
C SER A 399 14.67 5.40 9.63
N LEU A 400 15.89 5.32 9.10
CA LEU A 400 16.95 4.47 9.68
C LEU A 400 17.72 5.25 10.77
N ASP A 401 16.97 5.72 11.77
CA ASP A 401 17.50 6.40 12.95
C ASP A 401 17.17 5.55 14.21
N VAL A 402 17.57 6.00 15.39
CA VAL A 402 17.02 5.51 16.65
C VAL A 402 15.51 5.69 16.60
N CYS A 403 14.72 4.61 16.74
CA CYS A 403 13.27 4.49 16.47
C CYS A 403 12.41 5.72 16.85
N GLY A 404 12.57 6.81 16.10
CA GLY A 404 12.04 8.14 16.39
C GLY A 404 10.82 8.46 15.56
N SER A 405 10.72 7.84 14.37
CA SER A 405 9.44 7.65 13.71
C SER A 405 8.75 6.41 14.28
N ASN A 406 7.50 6.57 14.71
CA ASN A 406 6.67 5.51 15.27
C ASN A 406 6.24 4.48 14.21
N TYR A 407 6.39 4.77 12.92
CA TYR A 407 5.90 3.87 11.87
C TYR A 407 7.00 3.17 11.07
N ALA A 408 8.27 3.38 11.41
CA ALA A 408 9.37 2.79 10.65
C ALA A 408 9.31 1.26 10.73
N ALA A 409 9.47 0.57 9.60
CA ALA A 409 9.58 -0.89 9.59
C ALA A 409 10.97 -1.35 10.09
N ILE A 410 12.01 -0.55 9.85
CA ILE A 410 13.38 -0.81 10.25
C ILE A 410 13.91 0.43 10.98
N CYS A 411 14.43 0.25 12.18
CA CYS A 411 15.05 1.33 12.96
C CYS A 411 16.12 0.79 13.93
N ALA A 412 16.98 1.67 14.42
CA ALA A 412 17.95 1.33 15.47
C ALA A 412 17.28 1.44 16.84
N THR A 413 17.55 0.52 17.76
CA THR A 413 16.96 0.56 19.11
C THR A 413 17.72 1.48 20.07
N SER A 414 18.93 1.92 19.71
CA SER A 414 19.75 2.83 20.48
C SER A 414 20.73 3.61 19.60
N ALA A 415 21.30 4.71 20.12
CA ALA A 415 22.34 5.47 19.43
C ALA A 415 23.61 4.65 19.17
N SER A 416 23.92 3.68 20.04
CA SER A 416 25.04 2.75 19.85
C SER A 416 24.78 1.79 18.70
N ASN A 417 23.54 1.31 18.56
CA ASN A 417 23.16 0.48 17.43
C ASN A 417 23.21 1.27 16.12
N LEU A 418 22.72 2.51 16.13
CA LEU A 418 22.78 3.39 14.96
C LEU A 418 24.23 3.63 14.49
N SER A 419 25.14 3.98 15.41
CA SER A 419 26.55 4.20 15.06
C SER A 419 27.24 2.94 14.54
N GLY A 420 26.78 1.76 14.98
CA GLY A 420 27.20 0.45 14.49
C GLY A 420 26.49 -0.04 13.22
N ASN A 421 25.55 0.71 12.63
CA ASN A 421 24.66 0.26 11.54
C ASN A 421 23.84 -1.00 11.88
N VAL A 422 23.52 -1.20 13.15
CA VAL A 422 22.70 -2.33 13.61
C VAL A 422 21.26 -1.87 13.75
N PHE A 423 20.37 -2.46 12.97
CA PHE A 423 18.95 -2.16 12.98
C PHE A 423 18.14 -3.34 13.49
N SER A 424 16.87 -3.10 13.82
CA SER A 424 15.92 -4.12 14.25
C SER A 424 14.64 -4.02 13.44
N ALA A 425 13.97 -5.16 13.27
CA ALA A 425 12.62 -5.21 12.73
C ALA A 425 11.63 -4.62 13.75
N ALA A 426 10.98 -3.52 13.40
CA ALA A 426 9.89 -2.95 14.18
C ALA A 426 8.56 -3.66 13.84
N PRO A 427 7.46 -3.45 14.60
CA PRO A 427 6.22 -4.20 14.39
C PRO A 427 5.70 -4.23 12.95
N LEU A 428 5.71 -3.10 12.25
CA LEU A 428 5.28 -3.01 10.86
C LEU A 428 5.98 -4.02 9.93
N TYR A 429 7.27 -4.29 10.17
CA TYR A 429 8.08 -5.24 9.40
C TYR A 429 7.47 -6.63 9.36
N TYR A 430 6.90 -7.10 10.47
CA TYR A 430 6.34 -8.45 10.55
C TYR A 430 5.08 -8.61 9.69
N GLY A 431 4.27 -7.56 9.54
CA GLY A 431 3.15 -7.57 8.61
C GLY A 431 3.61 -7.61 7.16
N MET A 432 4.60 -6.79 6.81
CA MET A 432 5.23 -6.82 5.49
C MET A 432 5.88 -8.20 5.20
N LEU A 433 6.52 -8.83 6.20
CA LEU A 433 7.08 -10.18 6.09
C LEU A 433 6.00 -11.23 5.77
N MET A 434 4.82 -11.13 6.38
CA MET A 434 3.70 -12.02 6.05
C MET A 434 3.17 -11.82 4.63
N VAL A 435 3.13 -10.58 4.13
CA VAL A 435 2.80 -10.30 2.71
C VAL A 435 3.86 -10.90 1.78
N SER A 436 5.14 -10.78 2.11
CA SER A 436 6.22 -11.43 1.34
C SER A 436 6.09 -12.96 1.31
N ARG A 437 5.65 -13.57 2.42
CA ARG A 437 5.41 -15.02 2.52
C ARG A 437 4.22 -15.50 1.69
N LEU A 438 3.24 -14.63 1.40
CA LEU A 438 2.19 -14.91 0.40
C LEU A 438 2.79 -15.08 -1.00
N GLY A 439 3.90 -14.41 -1.28
CA GLY A 439 4.68 -14.54 -2.51
C GLY A 439 4.07 -13.82 -3.71
N ALA A 440 4.90 -13.52 -4.70
CA ALA A 440 4.45 -12.93 -5.96
C ALA A 440 3.61 -13.92 -6.78
N GLY A 441 2.65 -13.41 -7.53
CA GLY A 441 1.83 -14.25 -8.41
C GLY A 441 0.47 -13.65 -8.74
N SER A 442 -0.42 -14.47 -9.27
CA SER A 442 -1.75 -14.03 -9.66
C SER A 442 -2.73 -14.18 -8.51
N PHE A 443 -3.49 -13.12 -8.22
CA PHE A 443 -4.59 -13.21 -7.27
C PHE A 443 -5.68 -14.15 -7.80
N LEU A 444 -6.23 -14.96 -6.90
CA LEU A 444 -7.40 -15.79 -7.15
C LEU A 444 -8.63 -15.12 -6.51
N PRO A 445 -9.82 -15.22 -7.13
CA PRO A 445 -11.07 -14.82 -6.49
C PRO A 445 -11.28 -15.56 -5.16
N VAL A 446 -11.60 -14.80 -4.12
CA VAL A 446 -11.86 -15.31 -2.76
C VAL A 446 -13.22 -14.83 -2.28
N GLY A 447 -13.99 -15.76 -1.70
CA GLY A 447 -15.20 -15.48 -0.94
C GLY A 447 -15.08 -15.89 0.52
N VAL A 448 -15.69 -15.13 1.41
CA VAL A 448 -15.64 -15.38 2.87
C VAL A 448 -17.07 -15.34 3.42
N SER A 449 -17.58 -16.48 3.91
CA SER A 449 -19.01 -16.63 4.21
C SER A 449 -19.48 -15.91 5.48
N SER A 450 -18.61 -15.81 6.49
CA SER A 450 -18.89 -15.20 7.79
C SER A 450 -17.66 -15.29 8.70
N GLY A 451 -17.43 -14.27 9.52
CA GLY A 451 -16.37 -14.24 10.53
C GLY A 451 -15.57 -12.94 10.51
N SER A 452 -14.76 -12.71 11.54
CA SER A 452 -13.79 -11.61 11.61
C SER A 452 -12.57 -11.80 10.71
N VAL A 453 -12.40 -13.00 10.14
CA VAL A 453 -11.27 -13.37 9.29
C VAL A 453 -11.43 -12.81 7.88
N LYS A 454 -10.40 -12.12 7.39
CA LYS A 454 -10.21 -11.75 5.99
C LYS A 454 -9.31 -12.78 5.29
N ALA A 455 -9.45 -12.93 3.98
CA ALA A 455 -8.67 -13.89 3.22
C ALA A 455 -8.22 -13.37 1.85
N TYR A 456 -7.00 -13.74 1.46
CA TYR A 456 -6.39 -13.43 0.16
C TYR A 456 -5.72 -14.70 -0.37
N ALA A 457 -5.80 -14.94 -1.67
CA ALA A 457 -5.17 -16.11 -2.28
C ALA A 457 -4.34 -15.72 -3.50
N VAL A 458 -3.12 -16.23 -3.57
CA VAL A 458 -2.18 -16.00 -4.68
C VAL A 458 -1.69 -17.33 -5.22
N ARG A 459 -1.81 -17.52 -6.53
CA ARG A 459 -1.12 -18.59 -7.26
C ARG A 459 0.28 -18.11 -7.64
N GLY A 460 1.28 -18.71 -7.02
CA GLY A 460 2.68 -18.42 -7.31
C GLY A 460 3.12 -18.99 -8.67
N ALA A 461 4.22 -18.46 -9.19
CA ALA A 461 4.87 -19.00 -10.40
C ALA A 461 5.37 -20.44 -10.22
N ASP A 462 5.54 -20.89 -8.97
CA ASP A 462 5.84 -22.27 -8.62
C ASP A 462 4.62 -23.21 -8.73
N GLY A 463 3.46 -22.69 -9.12
CA GLY A 463 2.21 -23.43 -9.27
C GLY A 463 1.48 -23.71 -7.95
N ASN A 464 2.08 -23.38 -6.81
CA ASN A 464 1.46 -23.53 -5.50
C ASN A 464 0.54 -22.34 -5.20
N THR A 465 -0.52 -22.61 -4.45
CA THR A 465 -1.46 -21.58 -4.01
C THR A 465 -1.20 -21.25 -2.55
N ARG A 466 -1.00 -19.98 -2.26
CA ARG A 466 -0.82 -19.47 -0.89
C ARG A 466 -2.05 -18.67 -0.50
N VAL A 467 -2.58 -18.93 0.68
CA VAL A 467 -3.78 -18.29 1.21
C VAL A 467 -3.39 -17.58 2.50
N LEU A 468 -3.51 -16.26 2.53
CA LEU A 468 -3.35 -15.48 3.76
C LEU A 468 -4.71 -15.35 4.44
N LEU A 469 -4.80 -15.76 5.70
CA LEU A 469 -5.93 -15.58 6.59
C LEU A 469 -5.55 -14.54 7.64
N LEU A 470 -6.38 -13.51 7.85
CA LEU A 470 -6.09 -12.39 8.74
C LEU A 470 -7.25 -12.18 9.71
N ASP A 471 -6.97 -12.27 11.00
CA ASP A 471 -7.88 -11.89 12.07
C ASP A 471 -7.33 -10.62 12.76
N LYS A 472 -8.15 -9.57 12.84
CA LYS A 472 -7.79 -8.29 13.45
C LYS A 472 -8.45 -8.05 14.81
N ASP A 473 -9.08 -9.06 15.39
CA ASP A 473 -9.71 -8.95 16.71
C ASP A 473 -8.64 -8.85 17.82
N ALA A 474 -9.10 -8.60 19.05
CA ALA A 474 -8.21 -8.59 20.20
C ALA A 474 -7.56 -9.97 20.42
N VAL A 475 -6.24 -9.96 20.68
CA VAL A 475 -5.46 -11.17 21.00
C VAL A 475 -6.00 -11.85 22.26
N GLY A 476 -6.09 -13.18 22.23
CA GLY A 476 -6.40 -14.02 23.40
C GLY A 476 -7.85 -14.51 23.48
N GLY A 477 -8.69 -14.16 22.50
CA GLY A 477 -9.99 -14.78 22.29
C GLY A 477 -9.90 -16.19 21.70
N ALA A 478 -11.03 -16.90 21.66
CA ALA A 478 -11.11 -18.24 21.07
C ALA A 478 -10.74 -18.21 19.58
N PRO A 479 -9.91 -19.14 19.09
CA PRO A 479 -9.51 -19.15 17.69
C PRO A 479 -10.70 -19.42 16.75
N VAL A 480 -10.62 -18.86 15.55
CA VAL A 480 -11.58 -19.11 14.47
C VAL A 480 -11.15 -20.36 13.71
N SER A 481 -12.07 -21.31 13.56
CA SER A 481 -11.86 -22.50 12.73
C SER A 481 -12.22 -22.16 11.28
N VAL A 482 -11.22 -22.02 10.42
CA VAL A 482 -11.40 -21.60 9.03
C VAL A 482 -11.30 -22.80 8.10
N GLN A 483 -12.38 -23.09 7.37
CA GLN A 483 -12.39 -24.09 6.31
C GLN A 483 -12.03 -23.44 4.97
N VAL A 484 -10.82 -23.69 4.47
CA VAL A 484 -10.38 -23.25 3.15
C VAL A 484 -10.80 -24.30 2.11
N LYS A 485 -11.68 -23.90 1.19
CA LYS A 485 -12.35 -24.75 0.19
C LYS A 485 -12.02 -24.29 -1.23
N GLY A 486 -12.28 -25.17 -2.20
CA GLY A 486 -12.09 -24.87 -3.63
C GLY A 486 -10.67 -25.14 -4.14
N LEU A 487 -9.77 -25.66 -3.30
CA LEU A 487 -8.42 -26.05 -3.70
C LEU A 487 -8.23 -27.56 -3.55
N THR A 488 -7.63 -28.17 -4.57
CA THR A 488 -7.14 -29.55 -4.51
C THR A 488 -5.61 -29.52 -4.54
N GLY A 489 -4.97 -29.97 -3.46
CA GLY A 489 -3.51 -30.12 -3.40
C GLY A 489 -3.06 -31.55 -3.63
N SER A 490 -1.79 -31.75 -3.97
CA SER A 490 -1.15 -33.07 -4.11
C SER A 490 -0.81 -33.71 -2.76
N GLY A 491 -1.05 -33.01 -1.66
CA GLY A 491 -0.72 -33.44 -0.30
C GLY A 491 -1.22 -32.46 0.77
N PRO A 492 -0.74 -32.60 2.01
CA PRO A 492 -1.06 -31.67 3.08
C PRO A 492 -0.54 -30.27 2.75
N ALA A 493 -1.29 -29.27 3.17
CA ALA A 493 -0.85 -27.88 3.16
C ALA A 493 0.07 -27.61 4.36
N THR A 494 0.80 -26.49 4.34
CA THR A 494 1.62 -26.04 5.46
C THR A 494 1.18 -24.65 5.92
N ALA A 495 0.98 -24.48 7.22
CA ALA A 495 0.56 -23.21 7.83
C ALA A 495 1.71 -22.56 8.60
N VAL A 496 1.94 -21.27 8.34
CA VAL A 496 2.88 -20.42 9.07
C VAL A 496 2.09 -19.28 9.71
N THR A 497 2.14 -19.18 11.03
CA THR A 497 1.30 -18.23 11.80
C THR A 497 2.13 -17.09 12.37
N MET A 498 1.72 -15.85 12.15
CA MET A 498 2.20 -14.69 12.90
C MET A 498 1.29 -14.42 14.09
N THR A 499 1.87 -14.30 15.28
CA THR A 499 1.15 -13.92 16.52
C THR A 499 1.84 -12.75 17.21
N GLY A 500 1.08 -12.05 18.06
CA GLY A 500 1.57 -11.02 18.96
C GLY A 500 1.07 -11.25 20.38
N ALA A 501 1.78 -10.75 21.38
CA ALA A 501 1.38 -10.86 22.79
C ALA A 501 0.12 -10.04 23.13
N SER A 502 -0.07 -8.91 22.46
CA SER A 502 -1.27 -8.06 22.49
C SER A 502 -1.27 -7.15 21.25
N LEU A 503 -2.39 -6.50 20.92
CA LEU A 503 -2.43 -5.51 19.83
C LEU A 503 -1.46 -4.33 20.04
N THR A 504 -1.14 -4.01 21.29
CA THR A 504 -0.23 -2.92 21.68
C THR A 504 1.20 -3.39 21.95
N ALA A 505 1.53 -4.66 21.69
CA ALA A 505 2.86 -5.19 21.92
C ALA A 505 3.88 -4.57 20.96
N GLY A 506 5.09 -4.28 21.47
CA GLY A 506 6.24 -3.96 20.63
C GLY A 506 6.80 -5.20 19.92
N ALA A 507 7.87 -5.01 19.14
CA ALA A 507 8.45 -6.06 18.29
C ALA A 507 8.84 -7.35 19.03
N SER A 508 9.31 -7.25 20.27
CA SER A 508 9.68 -8.41 21.10
C SER A 508 8.50 -9.32 21.45
N GLY A 509 7.26 -8.84 21.31
CA GLY A 509 6.05 -9.64 21.51
C GLY A 509 5.57 -10.35 20.25
N ILE A 510 6.20 -10.14 19.09
CA ILE A 510 5.72 -10.61 17.78
C ILE A 510 6.56 -11.80 17.33
N HIS A 511 5.90 -12.86 16.86
CA HIS A 511 6.56 -14.09 16.43
C HIS A 511 5.93 -14.57 15.11
N VAL A 512 6.75 -15.14 14.22
CA VAL A 512 6.30 -15.86 13.02
C VAL A 512 6.69 -17.32 13.16
N GLN A 513 5.70 -18.19 13.32
CA GLN A 513 5.84 -19.60 13.67
C GLN A 513 6.75 -19.80 14.89
N GLY A 514 6.59 -18.94 15.90
CA GLY A 514 7.42 -18.96 17.12
C GLY A 514 8.82 -18.36 16.98
N ALA A 515 9.25 -17.92 15.80
CA ALA A 515 10.53 -17.26 15.58
C ALA A 515 10.42 -15.73 15.53
N GLN A 516 11.52 -15.05 15.84
CA GLN A 516 11.64 -13.59 15.72
C GLN A 516 12.81 -13.24 14.80
N VAL A 517 12.79 -12.03 14.24
CA VAL A 517 13.94 -11.52 13.49
C VAL A 517 15.11 -11.30 14.45
N GLY A 518 16.23 -11.94 14.18
CA GLY A 518 17.45 -11.87 14.97
C GLY A 518 18.17 -10.53 14.84
N ALA A 519 19.14 -10.32 15.72
CA ALA A 519 19.99 -9.12 15.70
C ALA A 519 20.87 -9.02 14.43
N ASP A 520 21.07 -10.12 13.71
CA ASP A 520 21.76 -10.17 12.42
C ASP A 520 20.84 -9.80 11.23
N GLY A 521 19.56 -9.52 11.50
CA GLY A 521 18.56 -9.18 10.49
C GLY A 521 17.93 -10.39 9.79
N THR A 522 18.24 -11.62 10.20
CA THR A 522 17.68 -12.84 9.61
C THR A 522 16.59 -13.46 10.49
N ILE A 523 15.79 -14.38 9.94
CA ILE A 523 14.81 -15.14 10.70
C ILE A 523 14.82 -16.61 10.28
N ALA A 524 15.01 -17.50 11.23
CA ALA A 524 14.91 -18.94 11.05
C ALA A 524 13.48 -19.40 11.40
N ILE A 525 12.57 -19.29 10.45
CA ILE A 525 11.18 -19.75 10.65
C ILE A 525 11.15 -21.28 10.65
N PRO A 526 10.63 -21.93 11.70
CA PRO A 526 10.45 -23.37 11.73
C PRO A 526 9.57 -23.88 10.59
N ALA A 527 9.59 -25.20 10.36
CA ALA A 527 8.67 -25.83 9.43
C ALA A 527 7.21 -25.50 9.83
N GLY A 528 6.40 -25.14 8.84
CA GLY A 528 4.99 -24.85 9.05
C GLY A 528 4.21 -26.07 9.55
N THR A 529 3.11 -25.82 10.24
CA THR A 529 2.22 -26.86 10.74
C THR A 529 1.57 -27.58 9.55
N SER A 530 1.64 -28.91 9.50
CA SER A 530 0.98 -29.71 8.46
C SER A 530 -0.54 -29.68 8.64
N VAL A 531 -1.26 -29.36 7.57
CA VAL A 531 -2.73 -29.29 7.51
C VAL A 531 -3.22 -30.27 6.44
N PRO A 532 -3.73 -31.45 6.82
CA PRO A 532 -4.27 -32.39 5.85
C PRO A 532 -5.59 -31.88 5.25
N ALA A 533 -5.84 -32.22 4.00
CA ALA A 533 -7.16 -32.04 3.41
C ALA A 533 -8.14 -33.06 4.02
N ALA A 534 -9.30 -32.60 4.47
CA ALA A 534 -10.38 -33.45 4.96
C ALA A 534 -11.71 -32.93 4.41
N SER A 535 -12.54 -33.84 3.87
CA SER A 535 -13.86 -33.50 3.34
C SER A 535 -13.87 -32.34 2.33
N GLY A 536 -12.84 -32.27 1.48
CA GLY A 536 -12.71 -31.23 0.44
C GLY A 536 -12.27 -29.86 0.94
N ALA A 537 -11.76 -29.76 2.18
CA ALA A 537 -11.27 -28.52 2.77
C ALA A 537 -9.95 -28.71 3.51
N TYR A 538 -9.18 -27.62 3.63
CA TYR A 538 -8.10 -27.48 4.60
C TYR A 538 -8.62 -26.68 5.79
N THR A 539 -8.71 -27.30 6.97
CA THR A 539 -9.21 -26.62 8.17
C THR A 539 -8.04 -26.08 8.98
N VAL A 540 -8.01 -24.76 9.14
CA VAL A 540 -6.94 -24.02 9.82
C VAL A 540 -7.50 -23.35 11.06
N SER A 541 -6.83 -23.51 12.20
CA SER A 541 -7.11 -22.70 13.38
C SER A 541 -6.40 -21.36 13.26
N VAL A 542 -7.15 -20.27 13.25
CA VAL A 542 -6.64 -18.90 13.20
C VAL A 542 -6.82 -18.28 14.59
N PRO A 543 -5.74 -18.09 15.37
CA PRO A 543 -5.82 -17.34 16.62
C PRO A 543 -6.39 -15.93 16.40
N THR A 544 -7.10 -15.40 17.39
CA THR A 544 -7.57 -14.00 17.34
C THR A 544 -6.39 -13.03 17.33
N GLY A 545 -6.51 -11.95 16.56
CA GLY A 545 -5.43 -10.97 16.39
C GLY A 545 -4.18 -11.57 15.75
N SER A 546 -4.33 -12.40 14.72
CA SER A 546 -3.22 -13.12 14.09
C SER A 546 -3.33 -13.17 12.57
N ALA A 547 -2.25 -13.59 11.91
CA ALA A 547 -2.28 -13.89 10.49
C ALA A 547 -1.68 -15.27 10.22
N VAL A 548 -2.23 -16.01 9.25
CA VAL A 548 -1.73 -17.32 8.82
C VAL A 548 -1.51 -17.31 7.32
N VAL A 549 -0.34 -17.75 6.86
CA VAL A 549 -0.13 -18.11 5.45
C VAL A 549 -0.21 -19.62 5.33
N LEU A 550 -1.24 -20.11 4.63
CA LEU A 550 -1.43 -21.51 4.27
C LEU A 550 -0.88 -21.73 2.85
N THR A 551 0.11 -22.59 2.70
CA THR A 551 0.63 -23.01 1.39
C THR A 551 0.03 -24.35 1.00
N VAL A 552 -0.78 -24.37 -0.05
CA VAL A 552 -1.40 -25.57 -0.62
C VAL A 552 -0.59 -26.01 -1.85
N PRO A 553 -0.12 -27.27 -1.92
CA PRO A 553 0.69 -27.75 -3.04
C PRO A 553 -0.18 -28.05 -4.27
N THR A 554 -0.62 -27.01 -4.97
CA THR A 554 -1.50 -27.11 -6.15
C THR A 554 -0.75 -27.32 -7.46
N ALA A 555 0.59 -27.29 -7.44
CA ALA A 555 1.40 -27.42 -8.64
C ALA A 555 1.15 -28.77 -9.34
N GLY A 556 0.82 -28.73 -10.63
CA GLY A 556 0.51 -29.92 -11.43
C GLY A 556 -0.79 -30.64 -11.05
N VAL A 557 -1.62 -30.06 -10.17
CA VAL A 557 -2.90 -30.65 -9.75
C VAL A 557 -4.05 -29.99 -10.49
N THR A 558 -4.87 -30.80 -11.16
CA THR A 558 -6.10 -30.34 -11.80
C THR A 558 -7.07 -29.81 -10.75
N GLN A 559 -7.54 -28.58 -10.95
CA GLN A 559 -8.47 -27.92 -10.05
C GLN A 559 -9.91 -28.06 -10.55
N SER A 560 -10.87 -28.07 -9.63
CA SER A 560 -12.30 -28.20 -9.95
C SER A 560 -12.97 -26.83 -10.06
N PRO A 561 -13.99 -26.68 -10.93
CA PRO A 561 -14.82 -25.48 -10.95
C PRO A 561 -15.55 -25.24 -9.62
N VAL A 562 -15.82 -23.97 -9.33
CA VAL A 562 -16.62 -23.56 -8.17
C VAL A 562 -18.08 -24.02 -8.35
N PRO A 563 -18.69 -24.69 -7.37
CA PRO A 563 -20.11 -24.99 -7.39
C PRO A 563 -20.95 -23.71 -7.42
N VAL A 564 -21.91 -23.65 -8.35
CA VAL A 564 -22.77 -22.48 -8.54
C VAL A 564 -24.06 -22.68 -7.77
N THR A 565 -24.37 -21.70 -6.90
CA THR A 565 -25.64 -21.61 -6.16
C THR A 565 -26.25 -20.25 -6.46
N GLY A 566 -27.57 -20.17 -6.62
CA GLY A 566 -28.28 -18.90 -6.88
C GLY A 566 -28.90 -18.83 -8.27
N GLN A 567 -29.55 -17.71 -8.55
CA GLN A 567 -30.25 -17.44 -9.81
C GLN A 567 -29.44 -16.47 -10.66
N THR A 568 -29.73 -16.46 -11.96
CA THR A 568 -29.22 -15.44 -12.88
C THR A 568 -30.20 -14.26 -12.95
N ILE A 569 -29.68 -13.05 -13.15
CA ILE A 569 -30.49 -11.85 -13.42
C ILE A 569 -30.21 -11.44 -14.86
N VAL A 570 -31.20 -11.59 -15.74
CA VAL A 570 -31.04 -11.43 -17.19
C VAL A 570 -31.69 -10.13 -17.66
N GLY A 571 -30.94 -9.28 -18.35
CA GLY A 571 -31.47 -8.06 -18.98
C GLY A 571 -32.36 -8.40 -20.17
N GLN A 572 -33.61 -7.94 -20.14
CA GLN A 572 -34.62 -8.27 -21.15
C GLN A 572 -34.23 -7.77 -22.55
N ALA A 573 -33.62 -6.59 -22.65
CA ALA A 573 -33.18 -6.02 -23.92
C ALA A 573 -32.00 -6.79 -24.55
N SER A 574 -31.07 -7.28 -23.72
CA SER A 574 -29.78 -7.80 -24.15
C SER A 574 -29.70 -9.33 -24.19
N GLY A 575 -30.59 -10.01 -23.45
CA GLY A 575 -30.49 -11.45 -23.18
C GLY A 575 -29.24 -11.83 -22.39
N LYS A 576 -28.57 -10.87 -21.74
CA LYS A 576 -27.30 -11.04 -21.03
C LYS A 576 -27.49 -10.96 -19.53
N CYS A 577 -26.58 -11.61 -18.80
CA CYS A 577 -26.63 -11.76 -17.36
C CYS A 577 -25.91 -10.60 -16.65
N LEU A 578 -26.40 -10.26 -15.46
CA LEU A 578 -25.75 -9.40 -14.48
C LEU A 578 -24.48 -10.11 -13.97
N ASP A 579 -23.32 -9.55 -14.27
CA ASP A 579 -22.02 -10.22 -14.19
C ASP A 579 -21.02 -9.39 -13.40
N LEU A 580 -20.29 -10.05 -12.49
CA LEU A 580 -19.12 -9.46 -11.84
C LEU A 580 -17.94 -9.48 -12.80
N THR A 581 -17.45 -8.27 -13.14
CA THR A 581 -16.40 -8.08 -14.14
C THR A 581 -15.17 -8.90 -13.83
N GLY A 582 -14.73 -9.72 -14.78
CA GLY A 582 -13.48 -10.49 -14.69
C GLY A 582 -13.43 -11.44 -13.50
N ASN A 583 -14.59 -11.92 -13.02
CA ASN A 583 -14.67 -12.78 -11.84
C ASN A 583 -14.12 -12.11 -10.57
N GLY A 584 -14.17 -10.77 -10.49
CA GLY A 584 -13.69 -10.03 -9.32
C GLY A 584 -14.53 -10.28 -8.07
N THR A 585 -13.86 -10.35 -6.91
CA THR A 585 -14.52 -10.40 -5.58
C THR A 585 -14.11 -9.27 -4.66
N VAL A 586 -13.30 -8.34 -5.15
CA VAL A 586 -12.80 -7.20 -4.38
C VAL A 586 -13.89 -6.14 -4.32
N ASN A 587 -13.98 -5.40 -3.21
CA ASN A 587 -14.80 -4.19 -3.15
C ASN A 587 -14.46 -3.26 -4.32
N THR A 588 -15.48 -2.61 -4.89
CA THR A 588 -15.42 -1.82 -6.13
C THR A 588 -15.36 -2.61 -7.43
N THR A 589 -15.40 -3.95 -7.40
CA THR A 589 -15.55 -4.76 -8.63
C THR A 589 -16.81 -4.29 -9.37
N PRO A 590 -16.72 -3.74 -10.59
CA PRO A 590 -17.89 -3.20 -11.23
C PRO A 590 -18.77 -4.31 -11.80
N VAL A 591 -20.07 -4.03 -11.90
CA VAL A 591 -21.04 -4.95 -12.47
C VAL A 591 -21.27 -4.60 -13.94
N GLN A 592 -21.40 -5.61 -14.78
CA GLN A 592 -21.60 -5.47 -16.24
C GLN A 592 -22.67 -6.42 -16.78
N LEU A 593 -23.10 -6.18 -18.02
CA LEU A 593 -23.77 -7.18 -18.84
C LEU A 593 -22.73 -8.10 -19.48
N TRP A 594 -22.97 -9.40 -19.39
CA TRP A 594 -22.15 -10.41 -20.07
C TRP A 594 -22.99 -11.57 -20.59
N THR A 595 -22.54 -12.24 -21.64
CA THR A 595 -23.14 -13.49 -22.13
C THR A 595 -23.35 -14.43 -20.96
N CYS A 596 -24.57 -14.94 -20.79
CA CYS A 596 -24.89 -15.87 -19.72
C CYS A 596 -24.04 -17.14 -19.88
N ASN A 597 -23.18 -17.37 -18.90
CA ASN A 597 -22.29 -18.54 -18.83
C ASN A 597 -22.59 -19.41 -17.61
N HIS A 598 -23.50 -18.97 -16.73
CA HIS A 598 -23.94 -19.66 -15.53
C HIS A 598 -22.79 -19.99 -14.55
N ASN A 599 -21.69 -19.23 -14.61
CA ASN A 599 -20.64 -19.28 -13.61
C ASN A 599 -21.07 -18.54 -12.33
N TRP A 600 -20.34 -18.79 -11.24
CA TRP A 600 -20.65 -18.20 -9.93
C TRP A 600 -20.66 -16.66 -9.93
N ASN A 601 -19.91 -16.02 -10.84
CA ASN A 601 -19.81 -14.56 -10.93
C ASN A 601 -21.07 -13.91 -11.56
N GLN A 602 -22.01 -14.72 -12.06
CA GLN A 602 -23.32 -14.30 -12.55
C GLN A 602 -24.48 -14.78 -11.65
N ALA A 603 -24.15 -15.46 -10.55
CA ALA A 603 -25.13 -15.99 -9.63
C ALA A 603 -25.45 -14.98 -8.52
N TRP A 604 -26.74 -14.85 -8.22
CA TRP A 604 -27.27 -13.91 -7.24
C TRP A 604 -28.35 -14.58 -6.39
N THR A 605 -28.38 -14.24 -5.10
CA THR A 605 -29.43 -14.65 -4.17
C THR A 605 -30.04 -13.41 -3.52
N ALA A 606 -31.37 -13.38 -3.42
CA ALA A 606 -32.05 -12.35 -2.66
C ALA A 606 -32.04 -12.72 -1.17
N SER A 607 -31.57 -11.81 -0.32
CA SER A 607 -31.53 -12.00 1.14
C SER A 607 -31.88 -10.70 1.84
N GLY A 608 -33.07 -10.65 2.48
CA GLY A 608 -33.50 -9.48 3.26
C GLY A 608 -33.57 -8.16 2.46
N GLY A 609 -33.81 -8.24 1.14
CA GLY A 609 -33.79 -7.09 0.22
C GLY A 609 -32.45 -6.83 -0.47
N ALA A 610 -31.35 -7.44 0.00
CA ALA A 610 -30.07 -7.39 -0.70
C ALA A 610 -30.01 -8.42 -1.84
N LEU A 611 -29.31 -8.08 -2.92
CA LEU A 611 -28.88 -9.02 -3.94
C LEU A 611 -27.42 -9.41 -3.66
N VAL A 612 -27.21 -10.66 -3.26
CA VAL A 612 -25.92 -11.16 -2.77
C VAL A 612 -25.32 -12.10 -3.82
N ASN A 613 -24.03 -11.92 -4.13
CA ASN A 613 -23.29 -12.94 -4.86
C ASN A 613 -22.83 -14.03 -3.86
N PRO A 614 -23.34 -15.27 -3.95
CA PRO A 614 -23.16 -16.27 -2.90
C PRO A 614 -21.75 -16.85 -2.81
N PHE A 615 -20.93 -16.72 -3.87
CA PHE A 615 -19.53 -17.09 -3.79
C PHE A 615 -18.74 -16.07 -2.98
N SER A 616 -18.75 -14.79 -3.39
CA SER A 616 -18.01 -13.73 -2.71
C SER A 616 -18.58 -13.34 -1.34
N ALA A 617 -19.85 -13.67 -1.11
CA ALA A 617 -20.67 -13.23 0.02
C ALA A 617 -20.82 -11.70 0.12
N LYS A 618 -20.74 -11.01 -1.03
CA LYS A 618 -20.85 -9.55 -1.14
C LYS A 618 -22.13 -9.13 -1.87
N CYS A 619 -22.53 -7.89 -1.64
CA CYS A 619 -23.80 -7.33 -2.07
C CYS A 619 -23.66 -6.47 -3.33
N LEU A 620 -24.69 -6.49 -4.17
CA LEU A 620 -24.90 -5.51 -5.23
C LEU A 620 -25.13 -4.14 -4.58
N ASP A 621 -24.29 -3.16 -4.93
CA ASP A 621 -24.15 -1.91 -4.20
C ASP A 621 -24.13 -0.71 -5.15
N VAL A 622 -24.80 0.38 -4.75
CA VAL A 622 -24.70 1.67 -5.44
C VAL A 622 -23.48 2.43 -4.92
N TYR A 623 -22.54 2.75 -5.81
CA TYR A 623 -21.28 3.40 -5.45
C TYR A 623 -21.50 4.64 -4.58
N GLY A 624 -20.87 4.65 -3.40
CA GLY A 624 -20.93 5.77 -2.46
C GLY A 624 -22.33 6.13 -1.96
N ALA A 625 -23.30 5.23 -2.08
CA ALA A 625 -24.72 5.52 -1.86
C ALA A 625 -25.24 6.71 -2.69
N GLY A 626 -24.66 6.94 -3.88
CA GLY A 626 -25.08 8.03 -4.75
C GLY A 626 -26.55 7.92 -5.17
N THR A 627 -27.20 9.06 -5.38
CA THR A 627 -28.61 9.13 -5.80
C THR A 627 -28.80 9.78 -7.17
N ALA A 628 -27.71 10.20 -7.81
CA ALA A 628 -27.74 10.80 -9.14
C ALA A 628 -27.96 9.72 -10.22
N ASN A 629 -28.58 10.12 -11.33
CA ASN A 629 -28.57 9.30 -12.53
C ASN A 629 -27.12 9.08 -12.98
N GLY A 630 -26.78 7.83 -13.31
CA GLY A 630 -25.44 7.46 -13.75
C GLY A 630 -24.49 7.06 -12.65
N THR A 631 -24.92 7.05 -11.38
CA THR A 631 -24.11 6.45 -10.32
C THR A 631 -23.91 4.96 -10.60
N ALA A 632 -22.66 4.52 -10.64
CA ALA A 632 -22.29 3.15 -10.97
C ALA A 632 -22.77 2.13 -9.93
N VAL A 633 -23.01 0.90 -10.39
CA VAL A 633 -23.29 -0.25 -9.54
C VAL A 633 -22.05 -1.15 -9.47
N GLN A 634 -21.75 -1.62 -8.26
CA GLN A 634 -20.53 -2.34 -7.91
C GLN A 634 -20.83 -3.51 -6.96
N LEU A 635 -19.80 -4.32 -6.71
CA LEU A 635 -19.77 -5.27 -5.60
C LEU A 635 -19.17 -4.60 -4.36
N TRP A 636 -19.81 -4.79 -3.21
CA TRP A 636 -19.31 -4.29 -1.93
C TRP A 636 -19.65 -5.23 -0.77
N ASP A 637 -18.82 -5.22 0.27
CA ASP A 637 -19.13 -5.90 1.54
C ASP A 637 -20.55 -5.58 2.01
N CYS A 638 -21.32 -6.60 2.35
CA CYS A 638 -22.68 -6.39 2.82
C CYS A 638 -22.66 -5.58 4.14
N ASN A 639 -23.21 -4.36 4.12
CA ASN A 639 -23.16 -3.40 5.23
C ASN A 639 -24.57 -3.00 5.74
N GLY A 640 -25.63 -3.56 5.14
CA GLY A 640 -27.01 -3.35 5.56
C GLY A 640 -27.59 -1.97 5.21
N THR A 641 -26.82 -1.10 4.55
CA THR A 641 -27.32 0.21 4.13
C THR A 641 -28.33 0.09 2.99
N ALA A 642 -29.19 1.10 2.83
CA ALA A 642 -30.18 1.13 1.75
C ALA A 642 -29.56 1.16 0.34
N ALA A 643 -28.27 1.51 0.21
CA ALA A 643 -27.54 1.45 -1.06
C ALA A 643 -27.42 0.02 -1.61
N GLN A 644 -27.59 -0.99 -0.75
CA GLN A 644 -27.54 -2.41 -1.10
C GLN A 644 -28.91 -3.08 -1.15
N GLN A 645 -29.97 -2.29 -0.95
CA GLN A 645 -31.34 -2.79 -0.85
C GLN A 645 -32.06 -2.56 -2.18
N TRP A 646 -32.60 -3.63 -2.74
CA TRP A 646 -33.20 -3.67 -4.06
C TRP A 646 -34.58 -4.29 -4.00
N LYS A 647 -35.56 -3.61 -4.58
CA LYS A 647 -36.92 -4.08 -4.73
C LYS A 647 -37.14 -4.56 -6.15
N ASP A 648 -37.32 -5.86 -6.31
CA ASP A 648 -37.81 -6.47 -7.54
C ASP A 648 -39.32 -6.21 -7.68
N ASN A 649 -39.73 -5.62 -8.80
CA ASN A 649 -41.12 -5.28 -9.10
C ASN A 649 -41.67 -6.20 -10.19
N SER A 650 -42.99 -6.42 -10.16
CA SER A 650 -43.69 -7.27 -11.14
C SER A 650 -43.62 -6.76 -12.60
N ASP A 651 -43.23 -5.51 -12.81
CA ASP A 651 -43.02 -4.93 -14.14
C ASP A 651 -41.62 -5.19 -14.71
N GLY A 652 -40.79 -5.96 -14.00
CA GLY A 652 -39.42 -6.32 -14.36
C GLY A 652 -38.36 -5.29 -13.95
N THR A 653 -38.73 -4.20 -13.28
CA THR A 653 -37.74 -3.26 -12.75
C THR A 653 -37.15 -3.76 -11.43
N ILE A 654 -35.85 -3.54 -11.23
CA ILE A 654 -35.17 -3.72 -9.94
C ILE A 654 -34.80 -2.33 -9.43
N VAL A 655 -35.44 -1.88 -8.35
CA VAL A 655 -35.33 -0.50 -7.83
C VAL A 655 -34.47 -0.46 -6.58
N ASN A 656 -33.44 0.37 -6.56
CA ASN A 656 -32.69 0.65 -5.36
C ASN A 656 -33.53 1.48 -4.37
N THR A 657 -33.67 1.03 -3.13
CA THR A 657 -34.57 1.66 -2.16
C THR A 657 -34.02 2.95 -1.56
N HIS A 658 -32.70 3.18 -1.63
CA HIS A 658 -32.09 4.44 -1.18
C HIS A 658 -32.37 5.59 -2.16
N SER A 659 -32.11 5.38 -3.44
CA SER A 659 -32.18 6.41 -4.48
C SER A 659 -33.55 6.51 -5.17
N GLY A 660 -34.39 5.48 -5.03
CA GLY A 660 -35.65 5.33 -5.77
C GLY A 660 -35.46 5.10 -7.27
N LYS A 661 -34.26 4.73 -7.71
CA LYS A 661 -33.86 4.58 -9.12
C LYS A 661 -33.71 3.11 -9.51
N CYS A 662 -33.87 2.85 -10.81
CA CYS A 662 -33.83 1.51 -11.38
C CYS A 662 -32.40 1.09 -11.71
N LEU A 663 -32.10 -0.20 -11.53
CA LEU A 663 -30.92 -0.85 -12.11
C LEU A 663 -31.02 -0.75 -13.63
N ASP A 664 -29.97 -0.17 -14.23
CA ASP A 664 -29.99 0.32 -15.61
C ASP A 664 -28.70 -0.11 -16.32
N ALA A 665 -28.85 -0.68 -17.53
CA ALA A 665 -27.73 -0.86 -18.44
C ALA A 665 -27.46 0.45 -19.17
N VAL A 666 -26.23 0.97 -19.01
CA VAL A 666 -25.77 2.28 -19.50
C VAL A 666 -26.09 2.45 -20.99
N ASP A 667 -26.62 3.63 -21.34
CA ASP A 667 -26.88 4.07 -22.72
C ASP A 667 -27.69 3.09 -23.59
N LEU A 668 -28.62 2.36 -22.98
CA LEU A 668 -29.40 1.28 -23.62
C LEU A 668 -28.52 0.15 -24.19
N GLY A 669 -27.29 0.01 -23.69
CA GLY A 669 -26.30 -0.93 -24.20
C GLY A 669 -26.72 -2.39 -24.06
N THR A 670 -26.39 -3.19 -25.07
CA THR A 670 -26.70 -4.64 -25.12
C THR A 670 -25.48 -5.52 -25.35
N ALA A 671 -24.29 -4.89 -25.45
CA ALA A 671 -23.03 -5.58 -25.67
C ALA A 671 -22.44 -6.13 -24.36
N ASN A 672 -21.58 -7.14 -24.48
CA ASN A 672 -20.73 -7.58 -23.38
C ASN A 672 -19.86 -6.42 -22.90
N GLY A 673 -19.74 -6.24 -21.58
CA GLY A 673 -19.00 -5.15 -20.99
C GLY A 673 -19.80 -3.87 -20.75
N THR A 674 -21.08 -3.82 -21.17
CA THR A 674 -21.95 -2.68 -20.83
C THR A 674 -22.06 -2.59 -19.31
N ARG A 675 -21.64 -1.46 -18.73
CA ARG A 675 -21.68 -1.23 -17.28
C ARG A 675 -23.10 -1.07 -16.77
N LEU A 676 -23.29 -1.35 -15.48
CA LEU A 676 -24.54 -1.08 -14.78
C LEU A 676 -24.43 0.20 -13.95
N GLN A 677 -25.56 0.90 -13.89
CA GLN A 677 -25.74 2.13 -13.14
C GLN A 677 -27.14 2.16 -12.51
N ILE A 678 -27.41 3.19 -11.72
CA ILE A 678 -28.79 3.57 -11.39
C ILE A 678 -29.26 4.71 -12.29
N TRP A 679 -30.52 4.64 -12.70
CA TRP A 679 -31.16 5.71 -13.48
C TRP A 679 -32.63 5.87 -13.11
N SER A 680 -33.18 7.05 -13.36
CA SER A 680 -34.60 7.32 -13.16
C SER A 680 -35.46 6.28 -13.87
N CYS A 681 -36.38 5.66 -13.14
CA CYS A 681 -37.19 4.56 -13.67
C CYS A 681 -38.07 5.03 -14.82
N GLY A 682 -38.04 4.29 -15.94
CA GLY A 682 -38.86 4.56 -17.12
C GLY A 682 -39.38 3.27 -17.75
N SER A 683 -39.88 3.38 -18.99
CA SER A 683 -40.39 2.26 -19.79
C SER A 683 -39.32 1.58 -20.67
N GLY A 684 -38.04 1.98 -20.54
CA GLY A 684 -36.94 1.42 -21.31
C GLY A 684 -36.68 -0.05 -20.97
N THR A 685 -36.41 -0.86 -22.00
CA THR A 685 -36.13 -2.30 -21.85
C THR A 685 -34.76 -2.59 -21.24
N ASN A 686 -33.85 -1.62 -21.23
CA ASN A 686 -32.54 -1.67 -20.58
C ASN A 686 -32.62 -1.62 -19.03
N GLN A 687 -33.82 -1.37 -18.49
CA GLN A 687 -34.13 -1.39 -17.05
C GLN A 687 -35.04 -2.57 -16.67
N ARG A 688 -35.25 -3.52 -17.60
CA ARG A 688 -36.09 -4.70 -17.39
C ARG A 688 -35.23 -5.93 -17.20
N TRP A 689 -35.49 -6.65 -16.11
CA TRP A 689 -34.70 -7.77 -15.63
C TRP A 689 -35.60 -8.97 -15.38
N LYS A 690 -35.09 -10.16 -15.67
CA LYS A 690 -35.74 -11.43 -15.35
C LYS A 690 -34.83 -12.21 -14.42
N LEU A 691 -35.35 -12.57 -13.24
CA LEU A 691 -34.73 -13.57 -12.38
C LEU A 691 -35.01 -14.95 -12.99
N ALA A 692 -33.97 -15.73 -13.24
CA ALA A 692 -34.03 -16.99 -13.98
C ALA A 692 -33.16 -18.08 -13.36
#